data_AF-A0A957FWY1-F1
#
_entry.id   AF-A0A957FWY1-F1
#
_cell.length_a   1.000
_cell.length_b   1.000
_cell.length_c   1.000
_cell.angle_alpha   90.00
_cell.angle_beta   90.00
_cell.angle_gamma   90.00
#
_symmetry.space_group_name_H-M   'P 1'
#
loop_
_entity.id
_entity.type
_entity.pdbx_description
1 polymer ?
#
loop_
_entity_poly.entity_id
_entity_poly.type
_entity_poly.pdbx_seq_one_letter_code
_entity_poly.pdbx_strand_id
1 'polypeptide(L)'
;MNEQAATPETPTNVEKLRLLPWSIASEAMNSIFSQFTYWGPPFVLFFSELGLSNTEIGFLFSLLPFFGLIAIFVNPAVARFGYKRSYVRYYTLRKFITLFLLFVPWINIRFGGRYTLLYSTIIFVLFALSRSIAITAYFPWRQEYVPDSVRGKYAATNNIVSQLTGMAAVVFAGYIVGRSDDINRFLILIAIAVIVGLISAALVTRVPGGAPVQLTQAGSRLGETLSTLRDANFRYYLLGLGLVTFANAPESTFVPLFMRREAGLTESQTILLQTGVLIGGLASTYFWGWASDRYGSKPVIHSGLYLRLLLICGWLLIPRGSVATLPIALGLAALQGVTAISWVIGAGRLLYVSVVPPERKGEYMSVYYAVLGLFGGLSQLLGGRLVDLMSGLTGEFAGITLNPFMPLFAISLLLTTLGVWLFYRVSADNDFSVVEFASMFVHGNPFSALSSVARYHYARDERAALRATTKMGITRSRLAVEELLDALQDPRFNVRFEAIIAMARLEDDPRVSAALQEIAIGNELSLTAPAIWALSRMGAANAVGTLRRGLDADFYSIRAHCARALGTLNDVQSAPLLLERLQQAANPGVDIAYASALGNLKYEPAVPAILNLWDVAETQGQRFEIGLAFARILGDERQYVRLLRSVRADLGTTIAQALTPLKSEIAEQAGLLATLTGCIDAFAGQALDHGVELLVALIGQLDPETLKPAEWLVLEKCSILLGKPVDSALEVIVLVVDLLLTTRSRLAGSDHH
;
A
#
# COMPACT_ATOMS: atom_id res chain seq x y z
N MET A 1 -18.16 1.65 61.32
CA MET A 1 -17.58 2.45 60.21
C MET A 1 -16.73 1.52 59.39
N ASN A 2 -17.23 1.10 58.24
CA ASN A 2 -16.56 0.19 57.32
C ASN A 2 -15.29 0.86 56.80
N GLU A 3 -14.14 0.24 57.05
CA GLU A 3 -12.94 0.44 56.24
C GLU A 3 -13.33 0.19 54.78
N GLN A 4 -13.45 1.25 54.00
CA GLN A 4 -13.42 1.17 52.55
C GLN A 4 -12.09 0.51 52.20
N ALA A 5 -12.16 -0.77 51.81
CA ALA A 5 -11.06 -1.48 51.20
C ALA A 5 -10.52 -0.59 50.06
N ALA A 6 -9.34 -0.03 50.26
CA ALA A 6 -8.63 0.75 49.26
C ALA A 6 -8.54 -0.12 48.00
N THR A 7 -9.29 0.27 46.97
CA THR A 7 -9.13 -0.28 45.64
C THR A 7 -7.66 -0.08 45.25
N PRO A 8 -6.94 -1.11 44.78
CA PRO A 8 -5.53 -0.97 44.43
C PRO A 8 -5.42 0.17 43.43
N GLU A 9 -4.74 1.26 43.83
CA GLU A 9 -4.62 2.49 43.05
C GLU A 9 -4.05 2.16 41.67
N THR A 10 -4.92 2.07 40.68
CA THR A 10 -4.50 1.95 39.30
C THR A 10 -3.75 3.23 38.96
N PRO A 11 -2.50 3.16 38.48
CA PRO A 11 -1.69 4.35 38.26
C PRO A 11 -2.40 5.31 37.31
N THR A 12 -2.31 6.61 37.55
CA THR A 12 -2.92 7.62 36.69
C THR A 12 -2.26 7.61 35.30
N ASN A 13 -2.97 8.06 34.27
CA ASN A 13 -2.39 8.14 32.91
C ASN A 13 -1.13 9.02 32.85
N VAL A 14 -1.04 10.06 33.68
CA VAL A 14 0.14 10.92 33.79
C VAL A 14 1.34 10.15 34.36
N GLU A 15 1.13 9.38 35.43
CA GLU A 15 2.18 8.54 36.02
C GLU A 15 2.64 7.43 35.07
N LYS A 16 1.69 6.78 34.39
CA LYS A 16 1.99 5.81 33.34
C LYS A 16 2.92 6.43 32.30
N LEU A 17 2.55 7.57 31.71
CA LEU A 17 3.33 8.25 30.69
C LEU A 17 4.74 8.64 31.17
N ARG A 18 4.87 9.13 32.41
CA ARG A 18 6.16 9.50 33.00
C ARG A 18 7.11 8.30 33.17
N LEU A 19 6.56 7.11 33.44
CA LEU A 19 7.34 5.91 33.74
C LEU A 19 7.53 4.95 32.55
N LEU A 20 6.82 5.16 31.44
CA LEU A 20 7.01 4.39 30.19
C LEU A 20 8.46 4.32 29.70
N PRO A 21 9.29 5.39 29.78
CA PRO A 21 10.68 5.31 29.33
C PRO A 21 11.51 4.22 30.05
N TRP A 22 11.20 3.91 31.32
CA TRP A 22 11.88 2.83 32.05
C TRP A 22 11.59 1.45 31.47
N SER A 23 10.36 1.23 30.99
CA SER A 23 9.99 0.00 30.30
C SER A 23 10.76 -0.13 28.98
N ILE A 24 10.84 0.94 28.18
CA ILE A 24 11.59 0.96 26.92
C ILE A 24 13.08 0.70 27.17
N ALA A 25 13.67 1.36 28.17
CA ALA A 25 15.07 1.15 28.54
C ALA A 25 15.33 -0.28 29.03
N SER A 26 14.42 -0.85 29.82
CA SER A 26 14.51 -2.25 30.26
C SER A 26 14.49 -3.22 29.08
N GLU A 27 13.60 -3.01 28.10
CA GLU A 27 13.50 -3.87 26.91
C GLU A 27 14.71 -3.70 25.98
N ALA A 28 15.22 -2.48 25.83
CA ALA A 28 16.46 -2.21 25.10
C ALA A 28 17.63 -3.02 25.68
N MET A 29 17.82 -2.99 27.00
CA MET A 29 18.85 -3.81 27.67
C MET A 29 18.56 -5.32 27.54
N ASN A 30 17.28 -5.72 27.58
CA ASN A 30 16.89 -7.12 27.38
C ASN A 30 17.20 -7.62 25.96
N SER A 31 17.16 -6.74 24.96
CA SER A 31 17.52 -7.07 23.58
C SER A 31 18.99 -7.49 23.49
N ILE A 32 19.91 -6.75 24.13
CA ILE A 32 21.34 -7.10 24.20
C ILE A 32 21.52 -8.47 24.86
N PHE A 33 20.90 -8.68 26.03
CA PHE A 33 20.94 -9.96 26.73
C PHE A 33 20.50 -11.10 25.81
N SER A 34 19.41 -10.90 25.08
CA SER A 34 18.80 -11.95 24.24
C SER A 34 19.67 -12.27 23.03
N GLN A 35 20.30 -11.26 22.41
CA GLN A 35 21.21 -11.42 21.27
C GLN A 35 22.54 -12.09 21.62
N PHE A 36 22.98 -12.02 22.88
CA PHE A 36 24.21 -12.70 23.32
C PHE A 36 23.96 -14.11 23.87
N THR A 37 22.70 -14.47 24.12
CA THR A 37 22.31 -15.74 24.75
C THR A 37 21.22 -16.43 23.94
N TYR A 38 20.12 -16.85 24.57
CA TYR A 38 19.12 -17.82 24.09
C TYR A 38 18.47 -17.57 22.71
N TRP A 39 18.62 -16.39 22.11
CA TRP A 39 18.02 -16.06 20.80
C TRP A 39 19.04 -15.64 19.74
N GLY A 40 20.31 -15.46 20.10
CA GLY A 40 21.33 -14.97 19.19
C GLY A 40 22.18 -16.08 18.57
N PRO A 41 22.69 -15.87 17.34
CA PRO A 41 23.65 -16.78 16.73
C PRO A 41 24.87 -17.15 17.60
N PRO A 42 25.48 -16.23 18.40
CA PRO A 42 26.64 -16.57 19.23
C PRO A 42 26.38 -17.75 20.18
N PHE A 43 25.15 -17.89 20.67
CA PHE A 43 24.82 -18.91 21.65
C PHE A 43 24.69 -20.30 21.05
N VAL A 44 24.20 -20.38 19.80
CA VAL A 44 24.17 -21.64 19.06
C VAL A 44 25.59 -22.07 18.67
N LEU A 45 26.43 -21.11 18.23
CA LEU A 45 27.83 -21.35 17.90
C LEU A 45 28.64 -21.81 19.12
N PHE A 46 28.39 -21.23 20.30
CA PHE A 46 29.01 -21.63 21.56
C PHE A 46 28.82 -23.13 21.87
N PHE A 47 27.60 -23.66 21.76
CA PHE A 47 27.35 -25.09 21.99
C PHE A 47 27.95 -25.98 20.90
N SER A 48 27.94 -25.52 19.65
CA SER A 48 28.62 -26.24 18.56
C SER A 48 30.13 -26.35 18.82
N GLU A 49 30.77 -25.32 19.38
CA GLU A 49 32.21 -25.33 19.67
C GLU A 49 32.57 -26.16 20.90
N LEU A 50 31.65 -26.29 21.85
CA LEU A 50 31.77 -27.24 22.96
C LEU A 50 31.65 -28.71 22.52
N GLY A 51 31.35 -28.96 21.24
CA GLY A 51 31.27 -30.30 20.65
C GLY A 51 29.90 -30.95 20.76
N LEU A 52 28.84 -30.21 21.07
CA LEU A 52 27.48 -30.76 21.06
C LEU A 52 27.02 -31.00 19.61
N SER A 53 26.36 -32.13 19.41
CA SER A 53 25.70 -32.52 18.15
C SER A 53 24.50 -31.63 17.83
N ASN A 54 24.03 -31.64 16.57
CA ASN A 54 22.89 -30.81 16.18
C ASN A 54 21.60 -31.27 16.89
N THR A 55 21.48 -32.57 17.19
CA THR A 55 20.38 -33.15 17.99
C THR A 55 20.39 -32.61 19.41
N GLU A 56 21.55 -32.52 20.05
CA GLU A 56 21.70 -32.01 21.41
C GLU A 56 21.38 -30.50 21.49
N ILE A 57 21.87 -29.73 20.51
CA ILE A 57 21.55 -28.30 20.38
C ILE A 57 20.04 -28.12 20.15
N GLY A 58 19.46 -28.85 19.20
CA GLY A 58 18.02 -28.83 18.92
C GLY A 58 17.19 -29.21 20.15
N PHE A 59 17.62 -30.21 20.92
CA PHE A 59 17.00 -30.59 22.19
C PHE A 59 17.03 -29.44 23.21
N LEU A 60 18.19 -28.81 23.45
CA LEU A 60 18.28 -27.69 24.39
C LEU A 60 17.34 -26.55 24.00
N PHE A 61 17.35 -26.13 22.74
CA PHE A 61 16.51 -25.03 22.25
C PHE A 61 15.03 -25.40 22.20
N SER A 62 14.67 -26.68 22.07
CA SER A 62 13.28 -27.15 22.13
C SER A 62 12.62 -26.90 23.49
N LEU A 63 13.40 -26.85 24.57
CA LEU A 63 12.88 -26.64 25.93
C LEU A 63 12.25 -25.25 26.09
N LEU A 64 12.75 -24.24 25.38
CA LEU A 64 12.25 -22.86 25.50
C LEU A 64 10.77 -22.71 25.09
N PRO A 65 10.32 -23.16 23.90
CA PRO A 65 8.91 -23.16 23.53
C PRO A 65 8.09 -24.23 24.26
N PHE A 66 8.66 -25.41 24.54
CA PHE A 66 7.92 -26.52 25.15
C PHE A 66 7.39 -26.18 26.55
N PHE A 67 8.20 -25.51 27.37
CA PHE A 67 7.79 -25.06 28.71
C PHE A 67 6.77 -23.92 28.68
N GLY A 68 6.51 -23.31 27.52
CA GLY A 68 5.39 -22.38 27.35
C GLY A 68 4.02 -23.00 27.63
N LEU A 69 3.89 -24.33 27.52
CA LEU A 69 2.67 -25.08 27.88
C LEU A 69 2.26 -24.91 29.35
N ILE A 70 3.23 -24.66 30.23
CA ILE A 70 3.01 -24.52 31.66
C ILE A 70 2.30 -23.19 31.99
N ALA A 71 2.36 -22.21 31.09
CA ALA A 71 1.71 -20.90 31.26
C ALA A 71 0.22 -21.01 31.61
N ILE A 72 -0.49 -22.02 31.07
CA ILE A 72 -1.92 -22.26 31.31
C ILE A 72 -2.18 -22.58 32.79
N PHE A 73 -1.34 -23.42 33.40
CA PHE A 73 -1.50 -23.85 34.78
C PHE A 73 -1.03 -22.80 35.80
N VAL A 74 -0.07 -21.96 35.42
CA VAL A 74 0.55 -20.99 36.34
C VAL A 74 -0.18 -19.65 36.38
N ASN A 75 -1.02 -19.33 35.38
CA ASN A 75 -1.74 -18.06 35.33
C ASN A 75 -2.56 -17.73 36.59
N PRO A 76 -3.37 -18.65 37.17
CA PRO A 76 -4.13 -18.34 38.39
C PRO A 76 -3.25 -17.99 39.58
N ALA A 77 -2.12 -18.70 39.73
CA ALA A 77 -1.15 -18.42 40.79
C ALA A 77 -0.50 -17.05 40.58
N VAL A 78 -0.08 -16.73 39.35
CA VAL A 78 0.54 -15.45 38.99
C VAL A 78 -0.39 -14.26 39.27
N ALA A 79 -1.67 -14.36 38.92
CA ALA A 79 -2.65 -13.31 39.19
C ALA A 79 -2.84 -13.08 40.71
N ARG A 80 -2.89 -14.16 41.50
CA ARG A 80 -3.01 -14.10 42.97
C ARG A 80 -1.79 -13.49 43.65
N PHE A 81 -0.58 -13.74 43.15
CA PHE A 81 0.65 -13.13 43.69
C PHE A 81 0.89 -11.69 43.20
N GLY A 82 0.19 -11.27 42.14
CA GLY A 82 0.37 -9.99 41.47
C GLY A 82 1.31 -10.10 40.27
N TYR A 83 0.89 -9.52 39.15
CA TYR A 83 1.59 -9.64 37.87
C TYR A 83 2.99 -9.00 37.91
N LYS A 84 3.13 -7.79 38.46
CA LYS A 84 4.44 -7.11 38.55
C LYS A 84 5.43 -7.91 39.40
N ARG A 85 4.99 -8.36 40.59
CA ARG A 85 5.84 -9.10 41.54
C ARG A 85 6.31 -10.41 40.93
N SER A 86 5.40 -11.14 40.29
CA SER A 86 5.70 -12.39 39.59
C SER A 86 6.67 -12.14 38.44
N TYR A 87 6.39 -11.15 37.57
CA TYR A 87 7.27 -10.80 36.47
C TYR A 87 8.68 -10.47 36.98
N VAL A 88 8.83 -9.46 37.85
CA VAL A 88 10.14 -8.98 38.32
C VAL A 88 10.96 -10.12 38.93
N ARG A 89 10.36 -10.95 39.80
CA ARG A 89 11.07 -12.07 40.45
C ARG A 89 11.60 -13.08 39.44
N TYR A 90 10.72 -13.63 38.60
CA TYR A 90 11.12 -14.69 37.65
C TYR A 90 11.94 -14.13 36.48
N TYR A 91 11.70 -12.88 36.09
CA TYR A 91 12.49 -12.16 35.10
C TYR A 91 13.91 -11.85 35.59
N THR A 92 14.11 -11.65 36.89
CA THR A 92 15.44 -11.49 37.50
C THR A 92 16.11 -12.85 37.71
N LEU A 93 15.36 -13.82 38.23
CA LEU A 93 15.84 -15.18 38.47
C LEU A 93 16.43 -15.82 37.21
N ARG A 94 15.79 -15.66 36.05
CA ARG A 94 16.30 -16.20 34.78
C ARG A 94 17.67 -15.62 34.38
N LYS A 95 18.00 -14.37 34.79
CA LYS A 95 19.32 -13.76 34.55
C LYS A 95 20.38 -14.38 35.45
N PHE A 96 20.05 -14.63 36.72
CA PHE A 96 20.92 -15.39 37.63
C PHE A 96 21.12 -16.84 37.16
N ILE A 97 20.08 -17.50 36.65
CA ILE A 97 20.20 -18.85 36.07
C ILE A 97 21.19 -18.83 34.88
N THR A 98 21.16 -17.76 34.07
CA THR A 98 22.06 -17.59 32.92
C THR A 98 23.53 -17.44 33.34
N LEU A 99 23.81 -16.91 34.54
CA LEU A 99 25.19 -16.83 35.08
C LEU A 99 25.87 -18.20 35.14
N PHE A 100 25.10 -19.26 35.40
CA PHE A 100 25.64 -20.62 35.48
C PHE A 100 26.18 -21.14 34.14
N LEU A 101 25.81 -20.52 33.00
CA LEU A 101 26.38 -20.87 31.69
C LEU A 101 27.88 -20.59 31.61
N LEU A 102 28.41 -19.68 32.43
CA LEU A 102 29.85 -19.40 32.46
C LEU A 102 30.69 -20.59 32.93
N PHE A 103 30.09 -21.54 33.66
CA PHE A 103 30.76 -22.75 34.13
C PHE A 103 30.70 -23.91 33.13
N VAL A 104 29.97 -23.76 32.01
CA VAL A 104 29.78 -24.85 31.03
C VAL A 104 31.11 -25.33 30.43
N PRO A 105 32.07 -24.47 30.01
CA PRO A 105 33.34 -24.95 29.47
C PRO A 105 34.18 -25.68 30.52
N TRP A 106 34.15 -25.23 31.78
CA TRP A 106 34.83 -25.91 32.88
C TRP A 106 34.27 -27.32 33.10
N ILE A 107 32.94 -27.48 33.03
CA ILE A 107 32.29 -28.79 33.10
C ILE A 107 32.67 -29.65 31.90
N ASN A 108 32.75 -29.06 30.71
CA ASN A 108 33.13 -29.78 29.49
C ASN A 108 34.54 -30.35 29.58
N ILE A 109 35.50 -29.55 30.05
CA ILE A 109 36.89 -29.98 30.22
C ILE A 109 37.01 -31.05 31.32
N ARG A 110 36.28 -30.88 32.44
CA ARG A 110 36.45 -31.74 33.61
C ARG A 110 35.68 -33.06 33.55
N PHE A 111 34.48 -33.04 32.99
CA PHE A 111 33.53 -34.17 33.02
C PHE A 111 33.16 -34.67 31.63
N GLY A 112 33.42 -33.91 30.55
CA GLY A 112 33.14 -34.30 29.16
C GLY A 112 31.72 -34.00 28.68
N GLY A 113 31.47 -34.22 27.39
CA GLY A 113 30.27 -33.75 26.68
C GLY A 113 28.93 -34.21 27.26
N ARG A 114 28.83 -35.46 27.75
CA ARG A 114 27.57 -35.98 28.36
C ARG A 114 27.13 -35.15 29.56
N TYR A 115 28.08 -34.73 30.41
CA TYR A 115 27.78 -33.91 31.58
C TYR A 115 27.56 -32.44 31.20
N THR A 116 28.22 -31.96 30.14
CA THR A 116 27.94 -30.65 29.52
C THR A 116 26.49 -30.55 29.08
N LEU A 117 25.98 -31.58 28.39
CA LEU A 117 24.58 -31.64 27.98
C LEU A 117 23.62 -31.65 29.17
N LEU A 118 23.87 -32.52 30.15
CA LEU A 118 23.00 -32.63 31.34
C LEU A 118 22.95 -31.32 32.12
N TYR A 119 24.10 -30.71 32.36
CA TYR A 119 24.21 -29.43 33.07
C TYR A 119 23.49 -28.31 32.31
N SER A 120 23.72 -28.23 30.99
CA SER A 120 23.06 -27.24 30.14
C SER A 120 21.56 -27.45 30.10
N THR A 121 21.10 -28.71 30.10
CA THR A 121 19.67 -29.05 30.17
C THR A 121 19.02 -28.53 31.44
N ILE A 122 19.66 -28.71 32.61
CA ILE A 122 19.16 -28.21 33.89
C ILE A 122 19.02 -26.68 33.83
N ILE A 123 20.04 -25.98 33.32
CA ILE A 123 19.99 -24.52 33.16
C ILE A 123 18.84 -24.11 32.24
N PHE A 124 18.69 -24.76 31.09
CA PHE A 124 17.63 -24.44 30.12
C PHE A 124 16.24 -24.72 30.69
N VAL A 125 16.03 -25.80 31.44
CA VAL A 125 14.75 -26.08 32.11
C VAL A 125 14.41 -25.00 33.12
N LEU A 126 15.37 -24.64 33.99
CA LEU A 126 15.17 -23.58 34.99
C LEU A 126 14.91 -22.21 34.32
N PHE A 127 15.64 -21.91 33.25
CA PHE A 127 15.45 -20.70 32.46
C PHE A 127 14.09 -20.68 31.75
N ALA A 128 13.68 -21.80 31.15
CA ALA A 128 12.43 -21.92 30.40
C ALA A 128 11.22 -21.83 31.35
N LEU A 129 11.28 -22.47 32.52
CA LEU A 129 10.28 -22.35 33.58
C LEU A 129 10.13 -20.90 34.03
N SER A 130 11.24 -20.26 34.44
CA SER A 130 11.21 -18.87 34.89
C SER A 130 10.75 -17.91 33.80
N ARG A 131 11.15 -18.13 32.54
CA ARG A 131 10.66 -17.37 31.37
C ARG A 131 9.15 -17.55 31.19
N SER A 132 8.64 -18.78 31.24
CA SER A 132 7.21 -19.05 31.04
C SER A 132 6.36 -18.30 32.09
N ILE A 133 6.75 -18.37 33.36
CA ILE A 133 6.04 -17.68 34.45
C ILE A 133 6.10 -16.16 34.27
N ALA A 134 7.27 -15.63 33.89
CA ALA A 134 7.42 -14.20 33.62
C ALA A 134 6.54 -13.74 32.45
N ILE A 135 6.52 -14.46 31.33
CA ILE A 135 5.70 -14.09 30.16
C ILE A 135 4.20 -14.11 30.47
N THR A 136 3.73 -15.11 31.24
CA THR A 136 2.33 -15.14 31.71
C THR A 136 1.96 -13.88 32.49
N ALA A 137 2.89 -13.34 33.28
CA ALA A 137 2.69 -12.12 34.03
C ALA A 137 2.81 -10.83 33.20
N TYR A 138 3.63 -10.86 32.15
CA TYR A 138 4.00 -9.68 31.37
C TYR A 138 2.82 -9.07 30.59
N PHE A 139 2.06 -9.89 29.86
CA PHE A 139 1.02 -9.37 28.98
C PHE A 139 -0.13 -8.67 29.74
N PRO A 140 -0.70 -9.24 30.81
CA PRO A 140 -1.70 -8.55 31.63
C PRO A 140 -1.12 -7.28 32.27
N TRP A 141 0.10 -7.34 32.80
CA TRP A 141 0.75 -6.18 33.41
C TRP A 141 0.98 -5.05 32.41
N ARG A 142 1.40 -5.37 31.18
CA ARG A 142 1.62 -4.39 30.10
C ARG A 142 0.33 -3.64 29.73
N GLN A 143 -0.82 -4.32 29.74
CA GLN A 143 -2.10 -3.66 29.48
C GLN A 143 -2.48 -2.68 30.60
N GLU A 144 -1.98 -2.90 31.82
CA GLU A 144 -2.25 -2.02 32.96
C GLU A 144 -1.43 -0.72 32.89
N TYR A 145 -0.12 -0.79 32.63
CA TYR A 145 0.75 0.39 32.66
C TYR A 145 0.88 1.14 31.32
N VAL A 146 0.44 0.57 30.19
CA VAL A 146 0.44 1.26 28.88
C VAL A 146 -0.96 1.81 28.58
N PRO A 147 -1.16 3.14 28.60
CA PRO A 147 -2.46 3.74 28.29
C PRO A 147 -2.90 3.45 26.86
N ASP A 148 -4.20 3.23 26.67
CA ASP A 148 -4.81 2.85 25.39
C ASP A 148 -4.50 3.85 24.27
N SER A 149 -4.52 5.15 24.59
CA SER A 149 -4.24 6.24 23.65
C SER A 149 -2.82 6.27 23.10
N VAL A 150 -1.86 5.61 23.75
CA VAL A 150 -0.45 5.62 23.33
C VAL A 150 0.12 4.22 23.09
N ARG A 151 -0.68 3.15 23.13
CA ARG A 151 -0.22 1.76 22.94
C ARG A 151 0.55 1.58 21.62
N GLY A 152 0.02 2.10 20.53
CA GLY A 152 0.66 2.04 19.20
C GLY A 152 1.99 2.77 19.17
N LYS A 153 2.03 4.02 19.64
CA LYS A 153 3.26 4.83 19.73
C LYS A 153 4.32 4.16 20.61
N TYR A 154 3.93 3.66 21.78
CA TYR A 154 4.82 2.92 22.67
C TYR A 154 5.37 1.66 22.00
N ALA A 155 4.51 0.86 21.36
CA ALA A 155 4.95 -0.35 20.65
C ALA A 155 5.94 -0.03 19.52
N ALA A 156 5.68 1.01 18.74
CA ALA A 156 6.58 1.48 17.67
C ALA A 156 7.93 1.96 18.23
N THR A 157 7.93 2.87 19.21
CA THR A 157 9.18 3.34 19.84
C THR A 157 9.96 2.20 20.47
N ASN A 158 9.28 1.31 21.20
CA ASN A 158 9.92 0.15 21.83
C ASN A 158 10.56 -0.78 20.80
N ASN A 159 9.88 -1.04 19.67
CA ASN A 159 10.42 -1.85 18.58
C ASN A 159 11.65 -1.19 17.95
N ILE A 160 11.57 0.11 17.58
CA ILE A 160 12.69 0.85 17.00
C ILE A 160 13.92 0.81 17.93
N VAL A 161 13.74 1.17 19.21
CA VAL A 161 14.84 1.20 20.19
C VAL A 161 15.42 -0.20 20.40
N SER A 162 14.57 -1.23 20.53
CA SER A 162 15.03 -2.62 20.73
C SER A 162 15.77 -3.16 19.51
N GLN A 163 15.34 -2.85 18.29
CA GLN A 163 16.04 -3.28 17.08
C GLN A 163 17.37 -2.56 16.89
N LEU A 164 17.44 -1.25 17.10
CA LEU A 164 18.71 -0.51 17.04
C LEU A 164 19.71 -1.00 18.10
N THR A 165 19.23 -1.23 19.31
CA THR A 165 20.06 -1.74 20.41
C THR A 165 20.52 -3.18 20.12
N GLY A 166 19.63 -4.02 19.58
CA GLY A 166 19.97 -5.36 19.11
C GLY A 166 21.00 -5.36 17.98
N MET A 167 20.90 -4.43 17.02
CA MET A 167 21.88 -4.28 15.94
C MET A 167 23.26 -3.93 16.48
N ALA A 168 23.33 -2.96 17.39
CA ALA A 168 24.58 -2.58 18.04
C ALA A 168 25.17 -3.76 18.82
N ALA A 169 24.34 -4.53 19.52
CA ALA A 169 24.76 -5.73 20.22
C ALA A 169 25.35 -6.77 19.23
N VAL A 170 24.64 -7.11 18.16
CA VAL A 170 25.10 -8.10 17.18
C VAL A 170 26.43 -7.71 16.53
N VAL A 171 26.59 -6.44 16.15
CA VAL A 171 27.86 -5.93 15.60
C VAL A 171 28.99 -6.06 16.63
N PHE A 172 28.71 -5.72 17.89
CA PHE A 172 29.67 -5.90 18.98
C PHE A 172 30.01 -7.38 19.22
N ALA A 173 29.02 -8.28 19.18
CA ALA A 173 29.26 -9.72 19.30
C ALA A 173 30.12 -10.27 18.16
N GLY A 174 29.82 -9.89 16.91
CA GLY A 174 30.63 -10.26 15.76
C GLY A 174 32.07 -9.77 15.88
N TYR A 175 32.28 -8.57 16.41
CA TYR A 175 33.61 -8.00 16.65
C TYR A 175 34.40 -8.73 17.74
N ILE A 176 33.77 -9.07 18.87
CA ILE A 176 34.42 -9.83 19.96
C ILE A 176 34.76 -11.25 19.49
N VAL A 177 33.83 -11.91 18.80
CA VAL A 177 34.02 -13.28 18.31
C VAL A 177 35.07 -13.36 17.21
N GLY A 178 35.23 -12.30 16.40
CA GLY A 178 36.24 -12.26 15.34
C GLY A 178 37.69 -12.04 15.81
N ARG A 179 37.95 -11.85 17.11
CA ARG A 179 39.27 -11.50 17.64
C ARG A 179 40.12 -12.66 18.12
N SER A 180 39.52 -13.77 18.48
CA SER A 180 40.21 -14.93 19.02
C SER A 180 39.46 -16.20 18.65
N ASP A 181 40.17 -17.32 18.56
CA ASP A 181 39.58 -18.64 18.31
C ASP A 181 39.35 -19.44 19.62
N ASP A 182 39.48 -18.77 20.78
CA ASP A 182 39.24 -19.35 22.10
C ASP A 182 37.77 -19.22 22.54
N ILE A 183 37.19 -20.26 23.15
CA ILE A 183 35.83 -20.32 23.72
C ILE A 183 35.53 -19.12 24.64
N ASN A 184 36.57 -18.54 25.26
CA ASN A 184 36.50 -17.35 26.10
C ASN A 184 35.76 -16.17 25.44
N ARG A 185 35.78 -16.05 24.10
CA ARG A 185 35.04 -15.00 23.37
C ARG A 185 33.53 -15.05 23.63
N PHE A 186 32.95 -16.25 23.71
CA PHE A 186 31.53 -16.43 24.04
C PHE A 186 31.26 -16.18 25.52
N LEU A 187 32.19 -16.54 26.40
CA LEU A 187 32.05 -16.28 27.84
C LEU A 187 32.03 -14.79 28.16
N ILE A 188 32.84 -13.97 27.47
CA ILE A 188 32.79 -12.51 27.59
C ILE A 188 31.38 -11.99 27.21
N LEU A 189 30.82 -12.47 26.10
CA LEU A 189 29.47 -12.08 25.68
C LEU A 189 28.40 -12.50 26.69
N ILE A 190 28.47 -13.74 27.21
CA ILE A 190 27.52 -14.24 28.23
C ILE A 190 27.66 -13.43 29.53
N ALA A 191 28.88 -13.09 29.95
CA ALA A 191 29.11 -12.29 31.16
C ALA A 191 28.53 -10.88 31.02
N ILE A 192 28.79 -10.22 29.89
CA ILE A 192 28.19 -8.92 29.57
C ILE A 192 26.67 -9.03 29.53
N ALA A 193 26.14 -10.08 28.89
CA ALA A 193 24.71 -10.33 28.82
C ALA A 193 24.09 -10.38 30.22
N VAL A 194 24.66 -11.16 31.14
CA VAL A 194 24.15 -11.28 32.51
C VAL A 194 24.13 -9.92 33.22
N ILE A 195 25.21 -9.13 33.13
CA ILE A 195 25.29 -7.79 33.74
C ILE A 195 24.20 -6.88 33.15
N VAL A 196 24.12 -6.78 31.83
CA VAL A 196 23.11 -5.95 31.14
C VAL A 196 21.69 -6.46 31.42
N GLY A 197 21.51 -7.77 31.55
CA GLY A 197 20.26 -8.41 31.92
C GLY A 197 19.80 -8.10 33.34
N LEU A 198 20.73 -8.00 34.30
CA LEU A 198 20.45 -7.55 35.67
C LEU A 198 20.13 -6.05 35.71
N ILE A 199 20.81 -5.23 34.90
CA ILE A 199 20.45 -3.82 34.71
C ILE A 199 19.01 -3.71 34.16
N SER A 200 18.68 -4.48 33.11
CA SER A 200 17.31 -4.56 32.57
C SER A 200 16.28 -4.90 33.65
N ALA A 201 16.58 -5.89 34.51
CA ALA A 201 15.72 -6.28 35.62
C ALA A 201 15.57 -5.16 36.65
N ALA A 202 16.64 -4.44 36.99
CA ALA A 202 16.58 -3.29 37.89
C ALA A 202 15.72 -2.15 37.32
N LEU A 203 15.84 -1.85 36.02
CA LEU A 203 15.04 -0.80 35.36
C LEU A 203 13.53 -1.12 35.40
N VAL A 204 13.15 -2.38 35.19
CA VAL A 204 11.74 -2.78 35.13
C VAL A 204 11.02 -2.64 36.48
N THR A 205 11.74 -2.63 37.59
CA THR A 205 11.15 -2.42 38.93
C THR A 205 10.46 -1.07 39.08
N ARG A 206 10.89 -0.06 38.30
CA ARG A 206 10.33 1.31 38.30
C ARG A 206 9.01 1.43 37.55
N VAL A 207 8.62 0.43 36.76
CA VAL A 207 7.35 0.44 36.01
C VAL A 207 6.18 0.22 36.99
N PRO A 208 5.10 1.02 36.94
CA PRO A 208 4.00 0.96 37.90
C PRO A 208 3.03 -0.20 37.62
N GLY A 209 2.04 -0.39 38.50
CA GLY A 209 0.96 -1.37 38.36
C GLY A 209 1.33 -2.82 38.73
N GLY A 210 0.45 -3.75 38.38
CA GLY A 210 0.60 -5.19 38.55
C GLY A 210 0.24 -5.69 39.94
N ALA A 211 -0.75 -5.05 40.59
CA ALA A 211 -1.27 -5.46 41.88
C ALA A 211 -1.93 -6.86 41.82
N PRO A 212 -2.00 -7.60 42.94
CA PRO A 212 -2.74 -8.85 43.03
C PRO A 212 -4.20 -8.69 42.62
N VAL A 213 -4.69 -9.57 41.75
CA VAL A 213 -6.09 -9.60 41.33
C VAL A 213 -6.68 -10.95 41.71
N GLN A 214 -7.82 -10.95 42.40
CA GLN A 214 -8.61 -12.17 42.55
C GLN A 214 -9.32 -12.44 41.23
N LEU A 215 -8.91 -13.49 40.53
CA LEU A 215 -9.68 -13.98 39.39
C LEU A 215 -10.99 -14.56 39.94
N THR A 216 -12.10 -13.85 39.76
CA THR A 216 -13.44 -14.41 39.93
C THR A 216 -13.51 -15.65 39.03
N GLN A 217 -13.79 -16.82 39.61
CA GLN A 217 -13.62 -18.11 38.95
C GLN A 217 -14.12 -18.12 37.49
N ALA A 218 -13.18 -18.08 36.55
CA ALA A 218 -13.36 -18.49 35.17
C ALA A 218 -12.31 -19.54 34.87
N GLY A 219 -12.33 -20.63 35.65
CA GLY A 219 -11.67 -21.86 35.23
C GLY A 219 -12.48 -22.41 34.07
N SER A 220 -12.16 -22.03 32.83
CA SER A 220 -12.75 -22.69 31.68
C SER A 220 -12.51 -24.18 31.84
N ARG A 221 -13.56 -24.98 31.86
CA ARG A 221 -13.42 -26.43 31.98
C ARG A 221 -12.57 -26.89 30.80
N LEU A 222 -11.64 -27.83 31.01
CA LEU A 222 -10.79 -28.36 29.92
C LEU A 222 -11.62 -28.79 28.69
N GLY A 223 -12.85 -29.26 28.91
CA GLY A 223 -13.82 -29.55 27.84
C GLY A 223 -14.31 -28.32 27.06
N GLU A 224 -14.52 -27.17 27.71
CA GLU A 224 -14.87 -25.89 27.05
C GLU A 224 -13.68 -25.36 26.24
N THR A 225 -12.46 -25.44 26.79
CA THR A 225 -11.23 -25.07 26.06
C THR A 225 -11.03 -25.95 24.83
N LEU A 226 -11.19 -27.27 24.94
CA LEU A 226 -11.07 -28.20 23.82
C LEU A 226 -12.22 -28.09 22.82
N SER A 227 -13.39 -27.59 23.24
CA SER A 227 -14.52 -27.36 22.32
C SER A 227 -14.19 -26.32 21.24
N THR A 228 -13.22 -25.43 21.48
CA THR A 228 -12.74 -24.46 20.48
C THR A 228 -12.16 -25.14 19.23
N LEU A 229 -11.64 -26.37 19.36
CA LEU A 229 -11.17 -27.17 18.22
C LEU A 229 -12.29 -27.64 17.29
N ARG A 230 -13.57 -27.42 17.62
CA ARG A 230 -14.68 -27.69 16.70
C ARG A 230 -14.84 -26.58 15.65
N ASP A 231 -14.37 -25.37 15.94
CA ASP A 231 -14.37 -24.27 14.99
C ASP A 231 -13.45 -24.60 13.81
N ALA A 232 -14.02 -24.64 12.60
CA ALA A 232 -13.28 -24.92 11.38
C ALA A 232 -12.25 -23.82 11.09
N ASN A 233 -12.62 -22.55 11.29
CA ASN A 233 -11.75 -21.42 10.96
C ASN A 233 -10.52 -21.41 11.87
N PHE A 234 -10.74 -21.60 13.18
CA PHE A 234 -9.67 -21.70 14.16
C PHE A 234 -8.77 -22.92 13.93
N ARG A 235 -9.33 -24.08 13.54
CA ARG A 235 -8.51 -25.26 13.19
C ARG A 235 -7.59 -25.03 12.00
N TYR A 236 -8.08 -24.44 10.91
CA TYR A 236 -7.24 -24.13 9.75
C TYR A 236 -6.12 -23.16 10.14
N TYR A 237 -6.45 -22.14 10.95
CA TYR A 237 -5.47 -21.21 11.47
C TYR A 237 -4.41 -21.91 12.34
N LEU A 238 -4.82 -22.77 13.29
CA LEU A 238 -3.90 -23.49 14.18
C LEU A 238 -2.99 -24.47 13.43
N LEU A 239 -3.53 -25.21 12.46
CA LEU A 239 -2.74 -26.11 11.63
C LEU A 239 -1.75 -25.32 10.78
N GLY A 240 -2.19 -24.25 10.12
CA GLY A 240 -1.31 -23.37 9.34
C GLY A 240 -0.19 -22.77 10.19
N LEU A 241 -0.55 -22.23 11.36
CA LEU A 241 0.40 -21.70 12.34
C LEU A 241 1.42 -22.75 12.78
N GLY A 242 0.94 -23.95 13.12
CA GLY A 242 1.76 -25.07 13.57
C GLY A 242 2.79 -25.48 12.50
N LEU A 243 2.36 -25.67 11.25
CA LEU A 243 3.24 -26.07 10.15
C LEU A 243 4.29 -25.01 9.81
N VAL A 244 3.89 -23.74 9.74
CA VAL A 244 4.84 -22.64 9.46
C VAL A 244 5.82 -22.45 10.61
N THR A 245 5.36 -22.59 11.86
CA THR A 245 6.24 -22.58 13.04
C THR A 245 7.22 -23.74 12.99
N PHE A 246 6.74 -24.93 12.57
CA PHE A 246 7.57 -26.12 12.47
C PHE A 246 8.66 -25.99 11.40
N ALA A 247 8.37 -25.32 10.28
CA ALA A 247 9.37 -24.97 9.27
C ALA A 247 10.36 -23.91 9.78
N ASN A 248 9.85 -22.85 10.43
CA ASN A 248 10.65 -21.67 10.75
C ASN A 248 11.57 -21.84 11.96
N ALA A 249 11.13 -22.56 12.99
CA ALA A 249 11.90 -22.66 14.23
C ALA A 249 13.29 -23.31 14.01
N PRO A 250 13.41 -24.49 13.35
CA PRO A 250 14.71 -25.09 13.08
C PRO A 250 15.62 -24.21 12.23
N GLU A 251 15.09 -23.53 11.22
CA GLU A 251 15.88 -22.61 10.39
C GLU A 251 16.55 -21.53 11.23
N SER A 252 15.84 -20.94 12.19
CA SER A 252 16.42 -19.91 13.06
C SER A 252 17.63 -20.39 13.88
N THR A 253 17.66 -21.69 14.23
CA THR A 253 18.77 -22.31 14.97
C THR A 253 19.88 -22.77 14.03
N PHE A 254 19.54 -23.42 12.92
CA PHE A 254 20.49 -24.17 12.10
C PHE A 254 21.03 -23.41 10.89
N VAL A 255 20.38 -22.34 10.42
CA VAL A 255 20.92 -21.50 9.33
C VAL A 255 22.29 -20.90 9.71
N PRO A 256 22.53 -20.38 10.92
CA PRO A 256 23.87 -19.96 11.34
C PRO A 256 24.92 -21.08 11.25
N LEU A 257 24.57 -22.32 11.62
CA LEU A 257 25.50 -23.46 11.51
C LEU A 257 25.76 -23.82 10.04
N PHE A 258 24.72 -23.80 9.21
CA PHE A 258 24.82 -24.03 7.77
C PHE A 258 25.74 -22.98 7.11
N MET A 259 25.57 -21.70 7.45
CA MET A 259 26.41 -20.60 6.95
C MET A 259 27.89 -20.77 7.32
N ARG A 260 28.15 -21.20 8.56
CA ARG A 260 29.52 -21.46 9.04
C ARG A 260 30.14 -22.70 8.39
N ARG A 261 29.43 -23.83 8.39
CA ARG A 261 29.98 -25.14 8.00
C ARG A 261 30.01 -25.36 6.50
N GLU A 262 28.95 -24.96 5.80
CA GLU A 262 28.75 -25.29 4.38
C GLU A 262 28.99 -24.10 3.45
N ALA A 263 28.56 -22.89 3.86
CA ALA A 263 28.75 -21.70 3.01
C ALA A 263 30.17 -21.11 3.12
N GLY A 264 30.92 -21.46 4.17
CA GLY A 264 32.30 -21.04 4.40
C GLY A 264 32.44 -19.66 5.05
N LEU A 265 31.39 -19.15 5.70
CA LEU A 265 31.44 -17.88 6.42
C LEU A 265 32.16 -18.05 7.76
N THR A 266 32.91 -17.04 8.17
CA THR A 266 33.50 -17.00 9.52
C THR A 266 32.41 -16.87 10.59
N GLU A 267 32.73 -17.18 11.84
CA GLU A 267 31.79 -17.02 12.94
C GLU A 267 31.32 -15.57 13.09
N SER A 268 32.25 -14.61 12.97
CA SER A 268 31.95 -13.18 12.98
C SER A 268 30.98 -12.80 11.86
N GLN A 269 31.24 -13.25 10.63
CA GLN A 269 30.35 -13.01 9.48
C GLN A 269 28.97 -13.64 9.68
N THR A 270 28.91 -14.85 10.24
CA THR A 270 27.67 -15.56 10.55
C THR A 270 26.82 -14.79 11.57
N ILE A 271 27.45 -14.24 12.62
CA ILE A 271 26.76 -13.41 13.61
C ILE A 271 26.22 -12.12 12.96
N LEU A 272 27.00 -11.49 12.08
CA LEU A 272 26.60 -10.26 11.37
C LEU A 272 25.37 -10.45 10.48
N LEU A 273 25.04 -11.67 10.05
CA LEU A 273 23.79 -11.93 9.31
C LEU A 273 22.55 -11.50 10.11
N GLN A 274 22.58 -11.62 11.43
CA GLN A 274 21.48 -11.17 12.29
C GLN A 274 21.26 -9.64 12.19
N THR A 275 22.28 -8.86 11.87
CA THR A 275 22.13 -7.43 11.58
C THR A 275 21.28 -7.21 10.34
N GLY A 276 21.44 -8.04 9.30
CA GLY A 276 20.57 -8.04 8.13
C GLY A 276 19.10 -8.25 8.51
N VAL A 277 18.81 -9.29 9.31
CA VAL A 277 17.46 -9.59 9.82
C VAL A 277 16.84 -8.38 10.54
N LEU A 278 17.60 -7.71 11.40
CA LEU A 278 17.12 -6.55 12.14
C LEU A 278 16.89 -5.33 11.22
N ILE A 279 17.76 -5.08 10.24
CA ILE A 279 17.58 -4.00 9.26
C ILE A 279 16.32 -4.23 8.43
N GLY A 280 16.17 -5.44 7.87
CA GLY A 280 15.01 -5.80 7.05
C GLY A 280 13.70 -5.75 7.83
N GLY A 281 13.72 -6.22 9.08
CA GLY A 281 12.57 -6.13 9.98
C GLY A 281 12.18 -4.67 10.28
N LEU A 282 13.16 -3.84 10.67
CA LEU A 282 12.91 -2.42 10.95
C LEU A 282 12.37 -1.66 9.74
N ALA A 283 13.00 -1.86 8.56
CA ALA A 283 12.60 -1.18 7.32
C ALA A 283 11.19 -1.56 6.83
N SER A 284 10.76 -2.81 7.08
CA SER A 284 9.45 -3.31 6.62
C SER A 284 8.31 -3.16 7.62
N THR A 285 8.60 -2.79 8.88
CA THR A 285 7.57 -2.69 9.94
C THR A 285 6.47 -1.69 9.61
N TYR A 286 6.84 -0.50 9.10
CA TYR A 286 5.84 0.50 8.71
C TYR A 286 4.97 0.00 7.55
N PHE A 287 5.62 -0.56 6.52
CA PHE A 287 4.94 -1.06 5.33
C PHE A 287 3.93 -2.16 5.66
N TRP A 288 4.34 -3.19 6.41
CA TRP A 288 3.44 -4.28 6.77
C TRP A 288 2.34 -3.87 7.74
N GLY A 289 2.60 -2.91 8.64
CA GLY A 289 1.57 -2.33 9.50
C GLY A 289 0.49 -1.63 8.69
N TRP A 290 0.91 -0.70 7.83
CA TRP A 290 0.03 0.02 6.90
C TRP A 290 -0.76 -0.90 5.98
N ALA A 291 -0.09 -1.89 5.37
CA ALA A 291 -0.74 -2.84 4.47
C ALA A 291 -1.79 -3.70 5.19
N SER A 292 -1.48 -4.11 6.43
CA SER A 292 -2.39 -4.90 7.28
C SER A 292 -3.61 -4.09 7.69
N ASP A 293 -3.44 -2.80 7.98
CA ASP A 293 -4.53 -1.91 8.36
C ASP A 293 -5.56 -1.70 7.25
N ARG A 294 -5.13 -1.75 5.99
CA ARG A 294 -5.96 -1.35 4.84
C ARG A 294 -6.45 -2.50 4.00
N TYR A 295 -5.54 -3.38 3.62
CA TYR A 295 -5.84 -4.51 2.76
C TYR A 295 -6.17 -5.77 3.59
N GLY A 296 -6.06 -5.68 4.91
CA GLY A 296 -6.35 -6.77 5.83
C GLY A 296 -5.22 -7.78 5.96
N SER A 297 -5.46 -8.80 6.78
CA SER A 297 -4.43 -9.75 7.19
C SER A 297 -4.02 -10.73 6.08
N LYS A 298 -4.94 -11.10 5.17
CA LYS A 298 -4.70 -12.13 4.14
C LYS A 298 -3.61 -11.74 3.14
N PRO A 299 -3.69 -10.58 2.45
CA PRO A 299 -2.62 -10.16 1.53
C PRO A 299 -1.25 -10.09 2.21
N VAL A 300 -1.20 -9.64 3.46
CA VAL A 300 0.05 -9.53 4.23
C VAL A 300 0.65 -10.90 4.54
N ILE A 301 -0.14 -11.85 5.07
CA ILE A 301 0.35 -13.20 5.37
C ILE A 301 0.83 -13.90 4.10
N HIS A 302 0.02 -13.89 3.04
CA HIS A 302 0.36 -14.61 1.81
C HIS A 302 1.60 -14.02 1.14
N SER A 303 1.71 -12.68 1.07
CA SER A 303 2.93 -12.04 0.56
C SER A 303 4.16 -12.44 1.37
N GLY A 304 4.03 -12.47 2.71
CA GLY A 304 5.08 -12.95 3.61
C GLY A 304 5.49 -14.40 3.38
N LEU A 305 4.52 -15.30 3.21
CA LEU A 305 4.76 -16.71 2.95
C LEU A 305 5.38 -16.96 1.57
N TYR A 306 4.97 -16.24 0.53
CA TYR A 306 5.61 -16.33 -0.80
C TYR A 306 7.06 -15.83 -0.77
N LEU A 307 7.32 -14.70 -0.11
CA LEU A 307 8.68 -14.21 0.11
C LEU A 307 9.52 -15.22 0.92
N ARG A 308 8.90 -15.94 1.87
CA ARG A 308 9.55 -17.00 2.65
C ARG A 308 9.89 -18.23 1.80
N LEU A 309 9.04 -18.63 0.85
CA LEU A 309 9.39 -19.71 -0.10
C LEU A 309 10.61 -19.32 -0.94
N LEU A 310 10.67 -18.06 -1.42
CA LEU A 310 11.84 -17.53 -2.13
C LEU A 310 13.09 -17.50 -1.24
N LEU A 311 12.94 -17.14 0.04
CA LEU A 311 14.03 -17.14 1.02
C LEU A 311 14.63 -18.54 1.21
N ILE A 312 13.79 -19.57 1.35
CA ILE A 312 14.25 -20.96 1.50
C ILE A 312 15.05 -21.41 0.27
N CYS A 313 14.55 -21.11 -0.93
CA CYS A 313 15.29 -21.36 -2.17
C CYS A 313 16.59 -20.56 -2.25
N GLY A 314 16.58 -19.31 -1.79
CA GLY A 314 17.77 -18.45 -1.73
C GLY A 314 18.87 -19.02 -0.84
N TRP A 315 18.52 -19.58 0.32
CA TRP A 315 19.48 -20.25 1.19
C TRP A 315 20.07 -21.52 0.56
N LEU A 316 19.28 -22.28 -0.19
CA LEU A 316 19.73 -23.48 -0.89
C LEU A 316 20.72 -23.17 -2.03
N LEU A 317 20.51 -22.06 -2.73
CA LEU A 317 21.27 -21.66 -3.92
C LEU A 317 22.45 -20.71 -3.61
N ILE A 318 22.78 -20.53 -2.33
CA ILE A 318 23.83 -19.58 -1.94
C ILE A 318 25.18 -20.03 -2.51
N PRO A 319 25.97 -19.13 -3.15
CA PRO A 319 27.30 -19.48 -3.61
C PRO A 319 28.18 -19.83 -2.40
N ARG A 320 29.00 -20.87 -2.51
CA ARG A 320 29.86 -21.36 -1.42
C ARG A 320 31.30 -20.91 -1.63
N GLY A 321 31.97 -20.52 -0.55
CA GLY A 321 33.40 -20.16 -0.58
C GLY A 321 33.75 -18.97 -1.50
N SER A 322 32.76 -18.14 -1.87
CA SER A 322 32.94 -16.99 -2.75
C SER A 322 32.90 -15.69 -1.96
N VAL A 323 33.60 -14.65 -2.45
CA VAL A 323 33.49 -13.29 -1.88
C VAL A 323 32.05 -12.76 -1.98
N ALA A 324 31.26 -13.27 -2.93
CA ALA A 324 29.85 -12.93 -3.09
C ALA A 324 28.93 -13.58 -2.03
N THR A 325 29.39 -14.60 -1.29
CA THR A 325 28.56 -15.33 -0.31
C THR A 325 28.05 -14.40 0.79
N LEU A 326 28.92 -13.59 1.39
CA LEU A 326 28.54 -12.68 2.48
C LEU A 326 27.49 -11.63 2.07
N PRO A 327 27.66 -10.83 1.00
CA PRO A 327 26.67 -9.83 0.61
C PRO A 327 25.32 -10.46 0.22
N ILE A 328 25.33 -11.62 -0.44
CA ILE A 328 24.10 -12.35 -0.77
C ILE A 328 23.42 -12.87 0.51
N ALA A 329 24.18 -13.46 1.44
CA ALA A 329 23.67 -13.90 2.74
C ALA A 329 23.06 -12.75 3.55
N LEU A 330 23.68 -11.57 3.54
CA LEU A 330 23.14 -10.37 4.20
C LEU A 330 21.83 -9.91 3.55
N GLY A 331 21.74 -9.95 2.22
CA GLY A 331 20.50 -9.66 1.50
C GLY A 331 19.37 -10.65 1.83
N LEU A 332 19.66 -11.94 1.88
CA LEU A 332 18.71 -12.99 2.29
C LEU A 332 18.33 -12.84 3.76
N ALA A 333 19.27 -12.49 4.64
CA ALA A 333 18.97 -12.20 6.04
C ALA A 333 18.07 -10.97 6.20
N ALA A 334 18.28 -9.92 5.41
CA ALA A 334 17.35 -8.79 5.36
C ALA A 334 15.95 -9.21 4.91
N LEU A 335 15.85 -10.05 3.87
CA LEU A 335 14.58 -10.62 3.43
C LEU A 335 13.93 -11.48 4.53
N GLN A 336 14.71 -12.25 5.29
CA GLN A 336 14.22 -12.98 6.47
C GLN A 336 13.59 -12.02 7.49
N GLY A 337 14.20 -10.87 7.75
CA GLY A 337 13.62 -9.81 8.57
C GLY A 337 12.26 -9.31 8.05
N VAL A 338 12.16 -9.07 6.74
CA VAL A 338 10.92 -8.64 6.08
C VAL A 338 9.81 -9.69 6.24
N THR A 339 10.14 -10.97 6.01
CA THR A 339 9.18 -12.07 6.16
C THR A 339 8.74 -12.25 7.62
N ALA A 340 9.65 -12.11 8.58
CA ALA A 340 9.33 -12.23 10.01
C ALA A 340 8.30 -11.19 10.45
N ILE A 341 8.44 -9.95 10.00
CA ILE A 341 7.49 -8.87 10.36
C ILE A 341 6.14 -9.04 9.67
N SER A 342 6.12 -9.46 8.40
CA SER A 342 4.85 -9.80 7.72
C SER A 342 4.09 -10.91 8.45
N TRP A 343 4.80 -11.93 8.95
CA TRP A 343 4.21 -13.01 9.73
C TRP A 343 3.65 -12.52 11.06
N VAL A 344 4.42 -11.74 11.82
CA VAL A 344 3.98 -11.21 13.13
C VAL A 344 2.75 -10.33 13.00
N ILE A 345 2.75 -9.39 12.04
CA ILE A 345 1.64 -8.45 11.85
C ILE A 345 0.42 -9.15 11.24
N GLY A 346 0.64 -9.93 10.17
CA GLY A 346 -0.42 -10.62 9.45
C GLY A 346 -1.10 -11.69 10.30
N ALA A 347 -0.34 -12.66 10.82
CA ALA A 347 -0.91 -13.76 11.61
C ALA A 347 -1.51 -13.23 12.92
N GLY A 348 -0.85 -12.26 13.57
CA GLY A 348 -1.36 -11.62 14.78
C GLY A 348 -2.72 -10.93 14.56
N ARG A 349 -2.84 -10.10 13.51
CA ARG A 349 -4.11 -9.45 13.18
C ARG A 349 -5.19 -10.46 12.82
N LEU A 350 -4.87 -11.45 11.98
CA LEU A 350 -5.84 -12.50 11.60
C LEU A 350 -6.36 -13.24 12.83
N LEU A 351 -5.48 -13.59 13.77
CA LEU A 351 -5.86 -14.25 15.01
C LEU A 351 -6.82 -13.40 15.85
N TYR A 352 -6.45 -12.14 16.10
CA TYR A 352 -7.16 -11.31 17.08
C TYR A 352 -8.40 -10.61 16.52
N VAL A 353 -8.47 -10.38 15.21
CA VAL A 353 -9.59 -9.66 14.59
C VAL A 353 -10.61 -10.63 14.01
N SER A 354 -10.17 -11.66 13.27
CA SER A 354 -11.08 -12.52 12.48
C SER A 354 -11.31 -13.91 13.09
N VAL A 355 -10.32 -14.49 13.75
CA VAL A 355 -10.34 -15.91 14.15
C VAL A 355 -10.84 -16.11 15.59
N VAL A 356 -10.42 -15.26 16.54
CA VAL A 356 -10.76 -15.43 17.96
C VAL A 356 -11.97 -14.57 18.32
N PRO A 357 -13.10 -15.17 18.76
CA PRO A 357 -14.24 -14.42 19.27
C PRO A 357 -13.86 -13.65 20.55
N PRO A 358 -14.23 -12.36 20.67
CA PRO A 358 -13.84 -11.53 21.80
C PRO A 358 -14.36 -12.06 23.15
N GLU A 359 -15.52 -12.72 23.17
CA GLU A 359 -16.16 -13.26 24.38
C GLU A 359 -15.43 -14.49 24.93
N ARG A 360 -14.78 -15.29 24.06
CA ARG A 360 -14.12 -16.56 24.42
C ARG A 360 -12.60 -16.50 24.30
N LYS A 361 -12.03 -15.30 24.31
CA LYS A 361 -10.59 -15.07 24.10
C LYS A 361 -9.68 -15.93 24.99
N GLY A 362 -10.02 -16.11 26.26
CA GLY A 362 -9.21 -16.93 27.18
C GLY A 362 -9.06 -18.38 26.75
N GLU A 363 -10.15 -19.00 26.28
CA GLU A 363 -10.18 -20.40 25.85
C GLU A 363 -9.38 -20.61 24.56
N TYR A 364 -9.62 -19.77 23.54
CA TYR A 364 -8.92 -19.85 22.26
C TYR A 364 -7.42 -19.59 22.42
N MET A 365 -7.04 -18.56 23.19
CA MET A 365 -5.63 -18.22 23.38
C MET A 365 -4.87 -19.32 24.12
N SER A 366 -5.53 -20.06 25.02
CA SER A 366 -4.91 -21.21 25.71
C SER A 366 -4.52 -22.31 24.74
N VAL A 367 -5.42 -22.69 23.82
CA VAL A 367 -5.14 -23.69 22.77
C VAL A 367 -4.07 -23.17 21.80
N TYR A 368 -4.15 -21.90 21.41
CA TYR A 368 -3.15 -21.26 20.55
C TYR A 368 -1.73 -21.36 21.12
N TYR A 369 -1.53 -20.98 22.39
CA TYR A 369 -0.21 -21.07 23.02
C TYR A 369 0.24 -22.52 23.18
N ALA A 370 -0.69 -23.45 23.41
CA ALA A 370 -0.35 -24.86 23.50
C ALA A 370 0.15 -25.43 22.17
N VAL A 371 -0.54 -25.14 21.07
CA VAL A 371 -0.11 -25.52 19.72
C VAL A 371 1.24 -24.88 19.39
N LEU A 372 1.43 -23.59 19.69
CA LEU A 372 2.68 -22.88 19.44
C LEU A 372 3.86 -23.52 20.20
N GLY A 373 3.68 -23.84 21.49
CA GLY A 373 4.69 -24.49 22.32
C GLY A 373 5.02 -25.92 21.86
N LEU A 374 3.99 -26.69 21.48
CA LEU A 374 4.12 -28.06 20.99
C LEU A 374 4.89 -28.11 19.66
N PHE A 375 4.42 -27.39 18.64
CA PHE A 375 5.07 -27.39 17.31
C PHE A 375 6.44 -26.71 17.37
N GLY A 376 6.60 -25.63 18.15
CA GLY A 376 7.88 -24.97 18.36
C GLY A 376 8.92 -25.86 19.04
N GLY A 377 8.52 -26.67 20.03
CA GLY A 377 9.41 -27.62 20.70
C GLY A 377 9.76 -28.82 19.81
N LEU A 378 8.74 -29.49 19.26
CA LEU A 378 8.94 -30.67 18.43
C LEU A 378 9.78 -30.38 17.19
N SER A 379 9.59 -29.21 16.58
CA SER A 379 10.36 -28.83 15.40
C SER A 379 11.85 -28.70 15.66
N GLN A 380 12.26 -28.02 16.74
CA GLN A 380 13.67 -27.89 17.11
C GLN A 380 14.32 -29.25 17.38
N LEU A 381 13.63 -30.12 18.11
CA LEU A 381 14.10 -31.47 18.42
C LEU A 381 14.27 -32.32 17.16
N LEU A 382 13.26 -32.34 16.30
CA LEU A 382 13.26 -33.13 15.07
C LEU A 382 14.20 -32.55 14.00
N GLY A 383 14.33 -31.23 13.92
CA GLY A 383 15.24 -30.54 13.02
C GLY A 383 16.69 -30.88 13.31
N GLY A 384 17.11 -30.87 14.59
CA GLY A 384 18.46 -31.28 14.98
C GLY A 384 18.75 -32.74 14.67
N ARG A 385 17.80 -33.64 14.99
CA ARG A 385 17.90 -35.07 14.68
C ARG A 385 17.97 -35.35 13.19
N LEU A 386 17.20 -34.62 12.39
CA LEU A 386 17.19 -34.74 10.94
C LEU A 386 18.57 -34.41 10.35
N VAL A 387 19.18 -33.31 10.77
CA VAL A 387 20.51 -32.90 10.27
C VAL A 387 21.57 -33.93 10.64
N ASP A 388 21.55 -34.47 11.86
CA ASP A 388 22.53 -35.49 12.29
C ASP A 388 22.35 -36.83 11.55
N LEU A 389 21.10 -37.28 11.36
CA LEU A 389 20.81 -38.49 10.58
C LEU A 389 21.30 -38.38 9.13
N MET A 390 21.29 -37.16 8.58
CA MET A 390 21.68 -36.85 7.21
C MET A 390 23.14 -36.37 7.13
N SER A 391 23.95 -36.52 8.19
CA SER A 391 25.35 -36.10 8.22
C SER A 391 26.23 -36.76 7.15
N GLY A 392 25.87 -37.96 6.70
CA GLY A 392 26.55 -38.66 5.60
C GLY A 392 26.13 -38.19 4.20
N LEU A 393 25.14 -37.30 4.08
CA LEU A 393 24.63 -36.83 2.80
C LEU A 393 25.62 -35.84 2.16
N THR A 394 26.36 -36.32 1.17
CA THR A 394 27.32 -35.53 0.38
C THR A 394 27.16 -35.89 -1.10
N GLY A 395 27.37 -34.93 -1.99
CA GLY A 395 27.29 -35.13 -3.44
C GLY A 395 26.79 -33.91 -4.19
N GLU A 396 26.55 -34.06 -5.49
CA GLU A 396 25.92 -33.04 -6.34
C GLU A 396 24.76 -33.68 -7.11
N PHE A 397 23.61 -33.01 -7.12
CA PHE A 397 22.45 -33.41 -7.90
C PHE A 397 21.86 -32.20 -8.62
N ALA A 398 21.78 -32.26 -9.95
CA ALA A 398 21.24 -31.19 -10.80
C ALA A 398 21.88 -29.80 -10.57
N GLY A 399 23.20 -29.75 -10.31
CA GLY A 399 23.91 -28.50 -10.02
C GLY A 399 23.73 -27.97 -8.59
N ILE A 400 23.01 -28.70 -7.72
CA ILE A 400 22.85 -28.40 -6.30
C ILE A 400 23.74 -29.35 -5.49
N THR A 401 24.59 -28.79 -4.64
CA THR A 401 25.47 -29.52 -3.74
C THR A 401 24.68 -30.06 -2.55
N LEU A 402 24.54 -31.38 -2.48
CA LEU A 402 23.89 -32.12 -1.41
C LEU A 402 24.68 -31.94 -0.11
N ASN A 403 23.98 -31.54 0.96
CA ASN A 403 24.56 -31.37 2.28
C ASN A 403 23.55 -31.82 3.37
N PRO A 404 24.00 -32.03 4.62
CA PRO A 404 23.14 -32.51 5.71
C PRO A 404 21.95 -31.61 6.05
N PHE A 405 21.97 -30.33 5.67
CA PHE A 405 20.91 -29.36 5.90
C PHE A 405 19.86 -29.32 4.77
N MET A 406 20.13 -29.92 3.60
CA MET A 406 19.22 -29.86 2.47
C MET A 406 17.84 -30.48 2.75
N PRO A 407 17.72 -31.63 3.45
CA PRO A 407 16.41 -32.17 3.84
C PRO A 407 15.62 -31.23 4.75
N LEU A 408 16.29 -30.46 5.61
CA LEU A 408 15.65 -29.46 6.47
C LEU A 408 14.97 -28.39 5.62
N PHE A 409 15.69 -27.81 4.66
CA PHE A 409 15.14 -26.80 3.74
C PHE A 409 14.02 -27.36 2.85
N ALA A 410 14.16 -28.60 2.36
CA ALA A 410 13.12 -29.25 1.55
C ALA A 410 11.82 -29.47 2.34
N ILE A 411 11.91 -29.96 3.57
CA ILE A 411 10.75 -30.10 4.47
C ILE A 411 10.16 -28.73 4.78
N SER A 412 10.99 -27.73 5.08
CA SER A 412 10.51 -26.36 5.30
C SER A 412 9.76 -25.78 4.11
N LEU A 413 10.23 -26.04 2.88
CA LEU A 413 9.57 -25.61 1.64
C LEU A 413 8.19 -26.29 1.51
N LEU A 414 8.12 -27.61 1.74
CA LEU A 414 6.87 -28.37 1.70
C LEU A 414 5.87 -27.86 2.76
N LEU A 415 6.32 -27.72 4.01
CA LEU A 415 5.47 -27.30 5.13
C LEU A 415 4.99 -25.86 4.97
N THR A 416 5.85 -24.96 4.47
CA THR A 416 5.46 -23.58 4.18
C THR A 416 4.45 -23.52 3.02
N THR A 417 4.61 -24.35 1.98
CA THR A 417 3.65 -24.45 0.87
C THR A 417 2.29 -24.96 1.34
N LEU A 418 2.28 -25.99 2.19
CA LEU A 418 1.05 -26.47 2.82
C LEU A 418 0.43 -25.40 3.75
N GLY A 419 1.28 -24.62 4.43
CA GLY A 419 0.89 -23.45 5.22
C GLY A 419 0.17 -22.40 4.37
N VAL A 420 0.70 -22.06 3.19
CA VAL A 420 0.03 -21.15 2.23
C VAL A 420 -1.37 -21.65 1.91
N TRP A 421 -1.51 -22.94 1.59
CA TRP A 421 -2.81 -23.54 1.29
C TRP A 421 -3.79 -23.49 2.47
N LEU A 422 -3.32 -23.76 3.70
CA LEU A 422 -4.15 -23.70 4.91
C LEU A 422 -4.61 -22.27 5.23
N PHE A 423 -3.72 -21.28 5.14
CA PHE A 423 -4.09 -19.88 5.40
C PHE A 423 -5.05 -19.32 4.35
N TYR A 424 -5.03 -19.84 3.12
CA TYR A 424 -6.03 -19.49 2.11
C TYR A 424 -7.45 -19.91 2.52
N ARG A 425 -7.58 -21.02 3.28
CA ARG A 425 -8.86 -21.55 3.79
C ARG A 425 -9.39 -20.83 5.03
N VAL A 426 -8.57 -20.01 5.69
CA VAL A 426 -9.01 -19.23 6.86
C VAL A 426 -9.89 -18.07 6.37
N SER A 427 -11.06 -17.88 6.97
CA SER A 427 -11.92 -16.72 6.72
C SER A 427 -11.34 -15.46 7.36
N ALA A 428 -11.38 -14.33 6.66
CA ALA A 428 -10.86 -13.04 7.12
C ALA A 428 -11.84 -11.90 6.79
N ASP A 429 -11.66 -10.74 7.43
CA ASP A 429 -12.64 -9.65 7.45
C ASP A 429 -12.69 -8.79 6.17
N ASN A 430 -11.68 -8.87 5.30
CA ASN A 430 -11.60 -8.03 4.10
C ASN A 430 -11.59 -8.87 2.81
N ASP A 431 -12.28 -8.37 1.79
CA ASP A 431 -12.41 -8.99 0.46
C ASP A 431 -11.20 -8.82 -0.46
N PHE A 432 -10.19 -8.03 -0.06
CA PHE A 432 -9.00 -7.80 -0.89
C PHE A 432 -8.23 -9.10 -1.14
N SER A 433 -8.13 -9.47 -2.40
CA SER A 433 -7.36 -10.63 -2.82
C SER A 433 -5.87 -10.33 -2.85
N VAL A 434 -5.05 -11.39 -2.75
CA VAL A 434 -3.59 -11.28 -2.86
C VAL A 434 -3.17 -10.78 -4.25
N VAL A 435 -3.92 -11.15 -5.29
CA VAL A 435 -3.66 -10.73 -6.68
C VAL A 435 -3.95 -9.26 -6.86
N GLU A 436 -5.06 -8.75 -6.33
CA GLU A 436 -5.36 -7.32 -6.34
C GLU A 436 -4.26 -6.54 -5.61
N PHE A 437 -3.86 -6.98 -4.41
CA PHE A 437 -2.77 -6.34 -3.67
C PHE A 437 -1.46 -6.35 -4.47
N ALA A 438 -1.07 -7.47 -5.07
CA ALA A 438 0.13 -7.56 -5.90
C ALA A 438 0.04 -6.67 -7.15
N SER A 439 -1.13 -6.58 -7.79
CA SER A 439 -1.35 -5.74 -8.98
C SER A 439 -1.13 -4.24 -8.71
N MET A 440 -1.30 -3.79 -7.45
CA MET A 440 -1.04 -2.41 -7.05
C MET A 440 0.46 -2.06 -7.09
N PHE A 441 1.35 -3.05 -7.08
CA PHE A 441 2.80 -2.85 -7.23
C PHE A 441 3.27 -2.88 -8.70
N VAL A 442 2.39 -3.28 -9.62
CA VAL A 442 2.69 -3.32 -11.06
C VAL A 442 2.39 -1.97 -11.72
N HIS A 443 1.41 -1.22 -11.20
CA HIS A 443 0.95 0.04 -11.80
C HIS A 443 1.50 1.27 -11.06
N GLY A 444 2.03 2.22 -11.83
CA GLY A 444 2.60 3.47 -11.31
C GLY A 444 3.93 3.26 -10.59
N ASN A 445 4.27 4.16 -9.67
CA ASN A 445 5.48 4.04 -8.85
C ASN A 445 5.13 3.72 -7.39
N PRO A 446 5.07 2.43 -6.99
CA PRO A 446 4.55 2.02 -5.68
C PRO A 446 5.45 2.48 -4.53
N PHE A 447 6.77 2.46 -4.69
CA PHE A 447 7.69 2.92 -3.65
C PHE A 447 7.58 4.43 -3.41
N SER A 448 7.45 5.21 -4.49
CA SER A 448 7.20 6.65 -4.38
C SER A 448 5.84 6.92 -3.75
N ALA A 449 4.81 6.14 -4.08
CA ALA A 449 3.48 6.24 -3.49
C ALA A 449 3.55 5.98 -1.98
N LEU A 450 4.15 4.87 -1.55
CA LEU A 450 4.38 4.54 -0.13
C LEU A 450 5.13 5.64 0.60
N SER A 451 6.16 6.23 0.00
CA SER A 451 6.90 7.34 0.62
C SER A 451 6.06 8.63 0.74
N SER A 452 5.08 8.82 -0.13
CA SER A 452 4.20 10.01 -0.15
C SER A 452 3.08 9.86 0.86
N VAL A 453 2.49 8.66 0.88
CA VAL A 453 1.59 8.17 1.93
C VAL A 453 2.20 8.35 3.32
N ALA A 454 3.42 7.85 3.54
CA ALA A 454 4.07 8.01 4.83
C ALA A 454 4.25 9.49 5.21
N ARG A 455 4.65 10.33 4.24
CA ARG A 455 4.80 11.78 4.46
C ARG A 455 3.48 12.47 4.76
N TYR A 456 2.37 12.02 4.18
CA TYR A 456 1.03 12.54 4.48
C TYR A 456 0.67 12.31 5.95
N HIS A 457 0.88 11.10 6.48
CA HIS A 457 0.63 10.78 7.90
C HIS A 457 1.50 11.56 8.89
N TYR A 458 2.70 11.96 8.50
CA TYR A 458 3.59 12.78 9.33
C TYR A 458 3.44 14.30 9.10
N ALA A 459 2.58 14.72 8.17
CA ALA A 459 2.39 16.12 7.85
C ALA A 459 1.66 16.85 9.00
N ARG A 460 2.35 17.81 9.62
CA ARG A 460 1.79 18.63 10.70
C ARG A 460 1.29 20.01 10.24
N ASP A 461 1.67 20.42 9.05
CA ASP A 461 1.28 21.70 8.45
C ASP A 461 0.61 21.48 7.09
N GLU A 462 -0.07 22.52 6.61
CA GLU A 462 -0.80 22.51 5.33
C GLU A 462 0.13 22.28 4.13
N ARG A 463 1.32 22.89 4.14
CA ARG A 463 2.28 22.78 3.03
C ARG A 463 2.84 21.37 2.87
N ALA A 464 3.09 20.65 3.97
CA ALA A 464 3.56 19.28 3.96
C ALA A 464 2.45 18.33 3.50
N ALA A 465 1.22 18.54 3.98
CA ALA A 465 0.07 17.74 3.57
C ALA A 465 -0.21 17.92 2.08
N LEU A 466 -0.29 19.16 1.60
CA LEU A 466 -0.49 19.47 0.19
C LEU A 466 0.60 18.85 -0.69
N ARG A 467 1.88 19.00 -0.34
CA ARG A 467 2.99 18.38 -1.09
C ARG A 467 2.90 16.86 -1.13
N ALA A 468 2.48 16.23 -0.02
CA ALA A 468 2.29 14.78 0.03
C ALA A 468 1.13 14.36 -0.88
N THR A 469 -0.01 15.05 -0.82
CA THR A 469 -1.20 14.83 -1.67
C THR A 469 -0.88 14.99 -3.15
N THR A 470 -0.19 16.06 -3.54
CA THR A 470 0.28 16.25 -4.93
C THR A 470 1.15 15.08 -5.38
N LYS A 471 2.10 14.66 -4.54
CA LYS A 471 3.02 13.57 -4.88
C LYS A 471 2.28 12.24 -5.04
N MET A 472 1.28 11.97 -4.19
CA MET A 472 0.40 10.80 -4.31
C MET A 472 -0.26 10.77 -5.69
N GLY A 473 -0.85 11.88 -6.15
CA GLY A 473 -1.44 11.96 -7.50
C GLY A 473 -0.43 11.78 -8.64
N ILE A 474 0.78 12.32 -8.52
CA ILE A 474 1.85 12.14 -9.53
C ILE A 474 2.25 10.68 -9.67
N THR A 475 2.21 9.90 -8.59
CA THR A 475 2.64 8.49 -8.62
C THR A 475 1.72 7.59 -9.44
N ARG A 476 0.47 8.03 -9.67
CA ARG A 476 -0.61 7.27 -10.34
C ARG A 476 -0.79 5.86 -9.79
N SER A 477 -0.49 5.68 -8.49
CA SER A 477 -0.55 4.38 -7.85
C SER A 477 -1.86 4.22 -7.08
N ARG A 478 -2.49 3.05 -7.23
CA ARG A 478 -3.68 2.65 -6.47
C ARG A 478 -3.42 2.53 -4.96
N LEU A 479 -2.15 2.46 -4.55
CA LEU A 479 -1.75 2.43 -3.13
C LEU A 479 -2.12 3.72 -2.38
N ALA A 480 -2.28 4.85 -3.07
CA ALA A 480 -2.60 6.13 -2.45
C ALA A 480 -4.10 6.43 -2.36
N VAL A 481 -4.97 5.55 -2.87
CA VAL A 481 -6.42 5.80 -2.95
C VAL A 481 -7.01 6.12 -1.57
N GLU A 482 -6.70 5.32 -0.56
CA GLU A 482 -7.20 5.54 0.80
C GLU A 482 -6.73 6.88 1.39
N GLU A 483 -5.44 7.24 1.30
CA GLU A 483 -4.99 8.56 1.80
C GLU A 483 -5.60 9.72 1.01
N LEU A 484 -5.86 9.54 -0.29
CA LEU A 484 -6.53 10.55 -1.08
C LEU A 484 -7.99 10.71 -0.62
N LEU A 485 -8.70 9.61 -0.34
CA LEU A 485 -10.05 9.64 0.25
C LEU A 485 -10.04 10.30 1.64
N ASP A 486 -9.07 9.97 2.48
CA ASP A 486 -8.86 10.63 3.78
C ASP A 486 -8.58 12.13 3.59
N ALA A 487 -7.80 12.51 2.56
CA ALA A 487 -7.49 13.91 2.25
C ALA A 487 -8.70 14.72 1.76
N LEU A 488 -9.76 14.08 1.25
CA LEU A 488 -11.04 14.76 0.97
C LEU A 488 -11.76 15.20 2.25
N GLN A 489 -11.47 14.57 3.39
CA GLN A 489 -12.05 14.90 4.69
C GLN A 489 -11.16 15.84 5.52
N ASP A 490 -10.06 16.34 4.94
CA ASP A 490 -9.15 17.24 5.63
C ASP A 490 -9.81 18.60 5.95
N PRO A 491 -9.65 19.16 7.16
CA PRO A 491 -10.27 20.44 7.51
C PRO A 491 -9.78 21.62 6.64
N ARG A 492 -8.67 21.48 5.92
CA ARG A 492 -8.07 22.55 5.11
C ARG A 492 -8.54 22.45 3.67
N PHE A 493 -9.10 23.54 3.14
CA PHE A 493 -9.62 23.62 1.77
C PHE A 493 -8.59 23.23 0.71
N ASN A 494 -7.35 23.74 0.80
CA ASN A 494 -6.34 23.49 -0.24
C ASN A 494 -5.93 22.01 -0.31
N VAL A 495 -5.97 21.28 0.81
CA VAL A 495 -5.66 19.84 0.84
C VAL A 495 -6.77 19.04 0.16
N ARG A 496 -8.04 19.38 0.43
CA ARG A 496 -9.20 18.75 -0.22
C ARG A 496 -9.23 19.03 -1.73
N PHE A 497 -9.00 20.28 -2.13
CA PHE A 497 -8.88 20.64 -3.53
C PHE A 497 -7.76 19.87 -4.24
N GLU A 498 -6.57 19.82 -3.63
CA GLU A 498 -5.44 19.06 -4.19
C GLU A 498 -5.73 17.55 -4.24
N ALA A 499 -6.48 17.01 -3.29
CA ALA A 499 -6.89 15.60 -3.31
C ALA A 499 -7.74 15.28 -4.54
N ILE A 500 -8.69 16.15 -4.91
CA ILE A 500 -9.49 16.01 -6.14
C ILE A 500 -8.59 16.06 -7.38
N ILE A 501 -7.66 17.01 -7.44
CA ILE A 501 -6.71 17.13 -8.57
C ILE A 501 -5.79 15.92 -8.65
N ALA A 502 -5.36 15.37 -7.52
CA ALA A 502 -4.54 14.17 -7.44
C ALA A 502 -5.33 12.93 -7.88
N MET A 503 -6.59 12.79 -7.47
CA MET A 503 -7.50 11.73 -7.89
C MET A 503 -7.74 11.72 -9.41
N ALA A 504 -7.86 12.90 -10.03
CA ALA A 504 -8.05 13.04 -11.48
C ALA A 504 -6.90 12.45 -12.33
N ARG A 505 -5.75 12.15 -11.71
CA ARG A 505 -4.58 11.53 -12.37
C ARG A 505 -4.57 10.00 -12.25
N LEU A 506 -5.46 9.44 -11.44
CA LEU A 506 -5.62 7.99 -11.28
C LEU A 506 -6.45 7.42 -12.43
N GLU A 507 -6.31 6.11 -12.65
CA GLU A 507 -7.31 5.35 -13.40
C GLU A 507 -8.62 5.30 -12.62
N ASP A 508 -9.73 5.03 -13.32
CA ASP A 508 -11.05 4.92 -12.70
C ASP A 508 -11.06 3.85 -11.59
N ASP A 509 -11.13 4.30 -10.33
CA ASP A 509 -11.34 3.47 -9.15
C ASP A 509 -12.78 3.74 -8.65
N PRO A 510 -13.62 2.69 -8.49
CA PRO A 510 -15.02 2.87 -8.11
C PRO A 510 -15.23 3.69 -6.82
N ARG A 511 -14.29 3.61 -5.86
CA ARG A 511 -14.38 4.32 -4.58
C ARG A 511 -14.04 5.79 -4.75
N VAL A 512 -13.02 6.10 -5.55
CA VAL A 512 -12.67 7.47 -5.92
C VAL A 512 -13.83 8.11 -6.69
N SER A 513 -14.36 7.40 -7.69
CA SER A 513 -15.47 7.89 -8.50
C SER A 513 -16.76 8.05 -7.70
N ALA A 514 -17.02 7.20 -6.70
CA ALA A 514 -18.15 7.39 -5.77
C ALA A 514 -17.96 8.64 -4.88
N ALA A 515 -16.77 8.82 -4.29
CA ALA A 515 -16.48 9.98 -3.43
C ALA A 515 -16.55 11.31 -4.22
N LEU A 516 -16.02 11.33 -5.44
CA LEU A 516 -16.11 12.51 -6.31
C LEU A 516 -17.56 12.79 -6.76
N GLN A 517 -18.38 11.76 -6.97
CA GLN A 517 -19.81 11.94 -7.25
C GLN A 517 -20.56 12.57 -6.07
N GLU A 518 -20.24 12.17 -4.84
CA GLU A 518 -20.83 12.77 -3.63
C GLU A 518 -20.49 14.27 -3.53
N ILE A 519 -19.23 14.64 -3.81
CA ILE A 519 -18.81 16.05 -3.85
C ILE A 519 -19.48 16.81 -5.01
N ALA A 520 -19.67 16.15 -6.16
CA ALA A 520 -20.29 16.75 -7.34
C ALA A 520 -21.77 17.14 -7.12
N ILE A 521 -22.48 16.46 -6.20
CA ILE A 521 -23.86 16.79 -5.82
C ILE A 521 -23.98 17.43 -4.44
N GLY A 522 -22.86 17.66 -3.77
CA GLY A 522 -22.80 18.22 -2.43
C GLY A 522 -23.01 19.73 -2.39
N ASN A 523 -23.01 20.28 -1.18
CA ASN A 523 -23.27 21.71 -0.94
C ASN A 523 -22.01 22.59 -1.07
N GLU A 524 -20.83 22.00 -1.26
CA GLU A 524 -19.57 22.74 -1.32
C GLU A 524 -19.20 23.15 -2.76
N LEU A 525 -19.82 24.25 -3.20
CA LEU A 525 -19.73 24.76 -4.58
C LEU A 525 -18.30 24.95 -5.11
N SER A 526 -17.35 25.28 -4.23
CA SER A 526 -15.95 25.49 -4.59
C SER A 526 -15.22 24.20 -4.98
N LEU A 527 -15.70 23.03 -4.53
CA LEU A 527 -15.14 21.71 -4.86
C LEU A 527 -15.95 20.95 -5.91
N THR A 528 -17.21 21.33 -6.14
CA THR A 528 -18.11 20.70 -7.12
C THR A 528 -17.53 20.71 -8.54
N ALA A 529 -17.08 21.87 -9.04
CA ALA A 529 -16.52 21.99 -10.38
C ALA A 529 -15.23 21.16 -10.57
N PRO A 530 -14.24 21.22 -9.65
CA PRO A 530 -13.09 20.31 -9.66
C PRO A 530 -13.48 18.82 -9.64
N ALA A 531 -14.49 18.43 -8.85
CA ALA A 531 -14.92 17.04 -8.76
C ALA A 531 -15.54 16.54 -10.07
N ILE A 532 -16.42 17.34 -10.69
CA ILE A 532 -17.00 17.04 -12.01
C ILE A 532 -15.90 16.93 -13.07
N TRP A 533 -14.94 17.85 -13.06
CA TRP A 533 -13.78 17.79 -13.96
C TRP A 533 -12.97 16.52 -13.73
N ALA A 534 -12.68 16.15 -12.48
CA ALA A 534 -11.94 14.95 -12.13
C ALA A 534 -12.64 13.68 -12.64
N LEU A 535 -13.96 13.55 -12.43
CA LEU A 535 -14.77 12.44 -12.95
C LEU A 535 -14.67 12.31 -14.47
N SER A 536 -14.78 13.43 -15.19
CA SER A 536 -14.66 13.44 -16.65
C SER A 536 -13.25 13.07 -17.11
N ARG A 537 -12.21 13.55 -16.41
CA ARG A 537 -10.80 13.32 -16.76
C ARG A 537 -10.37 11.87 -16.56
N MET A 538 -10.92 11.22 -15.52
CA MET A 538 -10.71 9.81 -15.20
C MET A 538 -11.47 8.89 -16.16
N GLY A 539 -12.47 9.39 -16.89
CA GLY A 539 -13.33 8.55 -17.72
C GLY A 539 -14.35 7.75 -16.91
N ALA A 540 -14.80 8.27 -15.76
CA ALA A 540 -15.69 7.57 -14.84
C ALA A 540 -17.10 7.38 -15.43
N ALA A 541 -17.30 6.29 -16.18
CA ALA A 541 -18.57 6.01 -16.87
C ALA A 541 -19.75 5.82 -15.89
N ASN A 542 -19.49 5.34 -14.68
CA ASN A 542 -20.50 5.21 -13.62
C ASN A 542 -21.03 6.56 -13.11
N ALA A 543 -20.34 7.68 -13.38
CA ALA A 543 -20.76 9.01 -12.98
C ALA A 543 -21.80 9.65 -13.91
N VAL A 544 -22.05 9.08 -15.09
CA VAL A 544 -22.99 9.62 -16.10
C VAL A 544 -24.37 9.92 -15.50
N GLY A 545 -24.93 9.00 -14.70
CA GLY A 545 -26.23 9.21 -14.06
C GLY A 545 -26.24 10.39 -13.08
N THR A 546 -25.13 10.62 -12.37
CA THR A 546 -24.97 11.75 -11.46
C THR A 546 -24.79 13.06 -12.23
N LEU A 547 -24.03 13.05 -13.32
CA LEU A 547 -23.84 14.22 -14.18
C LEU A 547 -25.14 14.64 -14.89
N ARG A 548 -25.97 13.68 -15.32
CA ARG A 548 -27.31 13.97 -15.88
C ARG A 548 -28.21 14.69 -14.88
N ARG A 549 -28.23 14.24 -13.62
CA ARG A 549 -28.95 14.96 -12.53
C ARG A 549 -28.37 16.35 -12.28
N GLY A 550 -27.05 16.52 -12.43
CA GLY A 550 -26.40 17.82 -12.27
C GLY A 550 -26.80 18.87 -13.32
N LEU A 551 -27.44 18.49 -14.43
CA LEU A 551 -28.04 19.44 -15.38
C LEU A 551 -29.24 20.19 -14.79
N ASP A 552 -29.82 19.69 -13.69
CA ASP A 552 -30.93 20.29 -12.94
C ASP A 552 -30.48 21.13 -11.73
N ALA A 553 -29.18 21.24 -11.48
CA ALA A 553 -28.67 21.94 -10.29
C ALA A 553 -29.05 23.42 -10.24
N ASP A 554 -29.25 24.02 -9.07
CA ASP A 554 -29.64 25.44 -8.96
C ASP A 554 -28.59 26.40 -9.54
N PHE A 555 -27.31 26.03 -9.47
CA PHE A 555 -26.21 26.88 -9.93
C PHE A 555 -25.85 26.61 -11.39
N TYR A 556 -25.91 27.67 -12.21
CA TYR A 556 -25.52 27.65 -13.63
C TYR A 556 -24.13 27.05 -13.90
N SER A 557 -23.15 27.34 -13.03
CA SER A 557 -21.79 26.78 -13.13
C SER A 557 -21.79 25.26 -13.10
N ILE A 558 -22.58 24.64 -12.21
CA ILE A 558 -22.68 23.19 -12.08
C ILE A 558 -23.29 22.58 -13.35
N ARG A 559 -24.37 23.17 -13.87
CA ARG A 559 -25.00 22.72 -15.13
C ARG A 559 -24.00 22.73 -16.29
N ALA A 560 -23.24 23.82 -16.42
CA ALA A 560 -22.22 23.96 -17.45
C ALA A 560 -21.09 22.92 -17.33
N HIS A 561 -20.60 22.65 -16.11
CA HIS A 561 -19.58 21.62 -15.89
C HIS A 561 -20.10 20.21 -16.17
N CYS A 562 -21.32 19.89 -15.76
CA CYS A 562 -21.97 18.60 -16.03
C CYS A 562 -22.17 18.37 -17.53
N ALA A 563 -22.64 19.39 -18.27
CA ALA A 563 -22.79 19.32 -19.72
C ALA A 563 -21.46 19.00 -20.41
N ARG A 564 -20.40 19.76 -20.10
CA ARG A 564 -19.05 19.53 -20.66
C ARG A 564 -18.51 18.15 -20.29
N ALA A 565 -18.74 17.70 -19.05
CA ALA A 565 -18.33 16.39 -18.60
C ALA A 565 -19.02 15.26 -19.37
N LEU A 566 -20.34 15.34 -19.61
CA LEU A 566 -21.09 14.38 -20.42
C LEU A 566 -20.57 14.32 -21.86
N GLY A 567 -20.30 15.48 -22.47
CA GLY A 567 -19.68 15.55 -23.80
C GLY A 567 -18.26 14.95 -23.83
N THR A 568 -17.47 15.16 -22.78
CA THR A 568 -16.10 14.61 -22.66
C THR A 568 -16.10 13.10 -22.44
N LEU A 569 -17.07 12.58 -21.69
CA LEU A 569 -17.30 11.14 -21.51
C LEU A 569 -17.94 10.48 -22.74
N ASN A 570 -18.24 11.27 -23.78
CA ASN A 570 -18.87 10.82 -25.02
C ASN A 570 -20.20 10.08 -24.80
N ASP A 571 -21.01 10.55 -23.83
CA ASP A 571 -22.33 9.98 -23.54
C ASP A 571 -23.38 10.43 -24.57
N VAL A 572 -23.41 9.73 -25.71
CA VAL A 572 -24.33 10.02 -26.83
C VAL A 572 -25.80 9.99 -26.40
N GLN A 573 -26.15 9.16 -25.41
CA GLN A 573 -27.52 9.06 -24.90
C GLN A 573 -27.99 10.35 -24.19
N SER A 574 -27.07 11.20 -23.75
CA SER A 574 -27.39 12.50 -23.16
C SER A 574 -27.69 13.58 -24.20
N ALA A 575 -27.43 13.36 -25.49
CA ALA A 575 -27.56 14.41 -26.51
C ALA A 575 -28.98 15.00 -26.64
N PRO A 576 -30.08 14.20 -26.66
CA PRO A 576 -31.43 14.76 -26.69
C PRO A 576 -31.76 15.62 -25.47
N LEU A 577 -31.33 15.18 -24.28
CA LEU A 577 -31.51 15.92 -23.03
C LEU A 577 -30.72 17.24 -23.05
N LEU A 578 -29.47 17.23 -23.51
CA LEU A 578 -28.65 18.43 -23.63
C LEU A 578 -29.27 19.44 -24.61
N LEU A 579 -29.87 18.97 -25.72
CA LEU A 579 -30.58 19.83 -26.66
C LEU A 579 -31.84 20.45 -26.03
N GLU A 580 -32.64 19.65 -25.33
CA GLU A 580 -33.82 20.15 -24.61
C GLU A 580 -33.43 21.26 -23.62
N ARG A 581 -32.34 21.05 -22.85
CA ARG A 581 -31.88 22.05 -21.88
C ARG A 581 -31.29 23.29 -22.52
N LEU A 582 -30.60 23.16 -23.65
CA LEU A 582 -30.14 24.30 -24.43
C LEU A 582 -31.30 25.19 -24.89
N GLN A 583 -32.43 24.60 -25.28
CA GLN A 583 -33.61 25.35 -25.74
C GLN A 583 -34.36 26.06 -24.60
N GLN A 584 -34.23 25.57 -23.36
CA GLN A 584 -34.92 26.10 -22.18
C GLN A 584 -34.02 27.03 -21.34
N ALA A 585 -32.71 26.96 -21.51
CA ALA A 585 -31.76 27.71 -20.70
C ALA A 585 -31.70 29.19 -21.10
N ALA A 586 -31.49 30.04 -20.10
CA ALA A 586 -31.47 31.50 -20.24
C ALA A 586 -30.19 32.09 -19.63
N ASN A 587 -29.06 31.37 -19.77
CA ASN A 587 -27.76 31.84 -19.31
C ASN A 587 -26.69 31.56 -20.38
N PRO A 588 -26.09 32.60 -20.99
CA PRO A 588 -25.16 32.44 -22.10
C PRO A 588 -23.97 31.50 -21.80
N GLY A 589 -23.47 31.49 -20.56
CA GLY A 589 -22.36 30.63 -20.17
C GLY A 589 -22.73 29.14 -20.10
N VAL A 590 -23.98 28.83 -19.77
CA VAL A 590 -24.50 27.45 -19.73
C VAL A 590 -24.87 26.98 -21.13
N ASP A 591 -25.47 27.86 -21.92
CA ASP A 591 -25.89 27.56 -23.29
C ASP A 591 -24.70 27.14 -24.16
N ILE A 592 -23.58 27.83 -24.01
CA ILE A 592 -22.34 27.51 -24.71
C ILE A 592 -21.75 26.18 -24.22
N ALA A 593 -21.88 25.87 -22.94
CA ALA A 593 -21.44 24.59 -22.42
C ALA A 593 -22.28 23.42 -23.00
N TYR A 594 -23.59 23.61 -23.17
CA TYR A 594 -24.45 22.66 -23.86
C TYR A 594 -24.07 22.53 -25.34
N ALA A 595 -23.89 23.64 -26.06
CA ALA A 595 -23.46 23.62 -27.46
C ALA A 595 -22.11 22.91 -27.63
N SER A 596 -21.15 23.19 -26.75
CA SER A 596 -19.84 22.52 -26.73
C SER A 596 -19.95 21.01 -26.51
N ALA A 597 -20.81 20.59 -25.57
CA ALA A 597 -21.08 19.18 -25.30
C ALA A 597 -21.74 18.48 -26.50
N LEU A 598 -22.78 19.10 -27.09
CA LEU A 598 -23.46 18.61 -28.28
C LEU A 598 -22.51 18.54 -29.50
N GLY A 599 -21.59 19.48 -29.59
CA GLY A 599 -20.48 19.47 -30.54
C GLY A 599 -19.57 18.26 -30.37
N ASN A 600 -19.12 17.97 -29.14
CA ASN A 600 -18.31 16.79 -28.85
C ASN A 600 -19.04 15.48 -29.17
N LEU A 601 -20.35 15.43 -28.93
CA LEU A 601 -21.22 14.29 -29.25
C LEU A 601 -21.60 14.22 -30.73
N LYS A 602 -21.21 15.22 -31.54
CA LYS A 602 -21.53 15.35 -32.97
C LYS A 602 -23.03 15.24 -33.27
N TYR A 603 -23.86 15.85 -32.41
CA TYR A 603 -25.31 15.71 -32.49
C TYR A 603 -25.92 16.72 -33.46
N GLU A 604 -26.08 16.32 -34.73
CA GLU A 604 -26.62 17.16 -35.82
C GLU A 604 -27.96 17.85 -35.52
N PRO A 605 -28.96 17.22 -34.84
CA PRO A 605 -30.23 17.89 -34.55
C PRO A 605 -30.10 19.14 -33.66
N ALA A 606 -28.96 19.36 -33.01
CA ALA A 606 -28.71 20.57 -32.23
C ALA A 606 -28.36 21.80 -33.06
N VAL A 607 -28.02 21.65 -34.34
CA VAL A 607 -27.56 22.75 -35.20
C VAL A 607 -28.49 23.98 -35.16
N PRO A 608 -29.82 23.87 -35.30
CA PRO A 608 -30.71 25.03 -35.22
C PRO A 608 -30.66 25.75 -33.87
N ALA A 609 -30.58 24.99 -32.77
CA ALA A 609 -30.53 25.56 -31.42
C ALA A 609 -29.19 26.26 -31.16
N ILE A 610 -28.07 25.68 -31.63
CA ILE A 610 -26.74 26.28 -31.52
C ILE A 610 -26.65 27.57 -32.35
N LEU A 611 -27.33 27.65 -33.50
CA LEU A 611 -27.35 28.86 -34.34
C LEU A 611 -27.97 30.07 -33.64
N ASN A 612 -29.02 29.85 -32.84
CA ASN A 612 -29.66 30.91 -32.06
C ASN A 612 -28.72 31.53 -31.02
N LEU A 613 -27.68 30.80 -30.57
CA LEU A 613 -26.71 31.33 -29.61
C LEU A 613 -25.81 32.40 -30.21
N TRP A 614 -25.68 32.47 -31.54
CA TRP A 614 -24.83 33.46 -32.18
C TRP A 614 -25.31 34.90 -31.92
N ASP A 615 -26.64 35.07 -31.82
CA ASP A 615 -27.27 36.37 -31.58
C ASP A 615 -27.15 36.82 -30.11
N VAL A 616 -26.95 35.87 -29.19
CA VAL A 616 -26.85 36.12 -27.73
C VAL A 616 -25.39 36.11 -27.24
N ALA A 617 -24.44 35.65 -28.06
CA ALA A 617 -23.02 35.61 -27.71
C ALA A 617 -22.40 37.02 -27.60
N GLU A 618 -22.04 37.39 -26.36
CA GLU A 618 -21.51 38.71 -26.00
C GLU A 618 -20.02 38.84 -26.31
N THR A 619 -19.25 37.76 -26.15
CA THR A 619 -17.80 37.79 -26.33
C THR A 619 -17.33 37.03 -27.56
N GLN A 620 -16.20 37.47 -28.11
CA GLN A 620 -15.57 36.80 -29.24
C GLN A 620 -15.21 35.33 -28.95
N GLY A 621 -14.77 35.05 -27.71
CA GLY A 621 -14.45 33.69 -27.27
C GLY A 621 -15.66 32.74 -27.34
N GLN A 622 -16.84 33.23 -26.97
CA GLN A 622 -18.08 32.47 -27.04
C GLN A 622 -18.45 32.12 -28.49
N ARG A 623 -18.30 33.07 -29.42
CA ARG A 623 -18.53 32.81 -30.86
C ARG A 623 -17.54 31.80 -31.44
N PHE A 624 -16.28 31.82 -31.01
CA PHE A 624 -15.31 30.76 -31.38
C PHE A 624 -15.70 29.38 -30.84
N GLU A 625 -16.22 29.29 -29.61
CA GLU A 625 -16.72 28.02 -29.06
C GLU A 625 -17.94 27.50 -29.84
N ILE A 626 -18.85 28.39 -30.24
CA ILE A 626 -19.99 28.05 -31.09
C ILE A 626 -19.53 27.56 -32.47
N GLY A 627 -18.61 28.29 -33.12
CA GLY A 627 -18.03 27.87 -34.40
C GLY A 627 -17.29 26.54 -34.32
N LEU A 628 -16.58 26.28 -33.21
CA LEU A 628 -15.93 24.99 -32.96
C LEU A 628 -16.96 23.86 -32.77
N ALA A 629 -18.10 24.13 -32.13
CA ALA A 629 -19.19 23.15 -32.02
C ALA A 629 -19.74 22.79 -33.41
N PHE A 630 -19.95 23.75 -34.30
CA PHE A 630 -20.34 23.47 -35.69
C PHE A 630 -19.28 22.69 -36.45
N ALA A 631 -18.01 23.07 -36.34
CA ALA A 631 -16.91 22.34 -36.98
C ALA A 631 -16.83 20.88 -36.51
N ARG A 632 -17.18 20.58 -35.24
CA ARG A 632 -17.25 19.20 -34.75
C ARG A 632 -18.44 18.41 -35.29
N ILE A 633 -19.59 19.06 -35.49
CA ILE A 633 -20.83 18.43 -35.96
C ILE A 633 -20.81 18.23 -37.48
N LEU A 634 -20.45 19.26 -38.23
CA LEU A 634 -20.64 19.35 -39.68
C LEU A 634 -19.33 19.34 -40.47
N GLY A 635 -18.20 19.63 -39.83
CA GLY A 635 -16.91 19.87 -40.49
C GLY A 635 -15.77 19.00 -39.97
N ASP A 636 -14.55 19.52 -40.06
CA ASP A 636 -13.35 18.96 -39.46
C ASP A 636 -12.76 19.91 -38.41
N GLU A 637 -12.86 19.54 -37.13
CA GLU A 637 -12.27 20.28 -36.01
C GLU A 637 -10.79 20.65 -36.25
N ARG A 638 -9.99 19.75 -36.84
CA ARG A 638 -8.56 20.03 -37.08
C ARG A 638 -8.38 21.10 -38.14
N GLN A 639 -9.20 21.07 -39.19
CA GLN A 639 -9.17 22.06 -40.26
C GLN A 639 -9.59 23.43 -39.73
N TYR A 640 -10.73 23.51 -39.03
CA TYR A 640 -11.24 24.73 -38.42
C TYR A 640 -10.20 25.36 -37.47
N VAL A 641 -9.62 24.59 -36.55
CA VAL A 641 -8.63 25.10 -35.59
C VAL A 641 -7.35 25.58 -36.29
N ARG A 642 -6.91 24.88 -37.35
CA ARG A 642 -5.76 25.32 -38.16
C ARG A 642 -6.06 26.66 -38.86
N LEU A 643 -7.21 26.74 -39.53
CA LEU A 643 -7.65 27.94 -40.25
C LEU A 643 -7.78 29.13 -39.31
N LEU A 644 -8.41 28.92 -38.15
CA LEU A 644 -8.56 29.94 -37.12
C LEU A 644 -7.21 30.51 -36.65
N ARG A 645 -6.21 29.65 -36.47
CA ARG A 645 -4.86 30.08 -36.03
C ARG A 645 -4.13 30.88 -37.11
N SER A 646 -4.21 30.46 -38.37
CA SER A 646 -3.56 31.16 -39.48
C SER A 646 -4.23 32.49 -39.83
N VAL A 647 -5.56 32.54 -39.77
CA VAL A 647 -6.34 33.77 -40.02
C VAL A 647 -6.00 34.89 -39.02
N ARG A 648 -5.65 34.55 -37.78
CA ARG A 648 -5.18 35.55 -36.79
C ARG A 648 -3.83 36.19 -37.14
N ALA A 649 -3.01 35.53 -37.97
CA ALA A 649 -1.73 36.06 -38.40
C ALA A 649 -1.84 36.87 -39.70
N ASP A 650 -2.57 36.34 -40.68
CA ASP A 650 -2.87 37.01 -41.95
C ASP A 650 -4.20 36.49 -42.51
N LEU A 651 -5.29 37.25 -42.30
CA LEU A 651 -6.64 36.88 -42.72
C LEU A 651 -6.71 36.73 -44.25
N GLY A 652 -6.30 37.76 -44.99
CA GLY A 652 -6.48 37.83 -46.45
C GLY A 652 -5.77 36.68 -47.17
N THR A 653 -4.46 36.52 -46.93
CA THR A 653 -3.68 35.47 -47.59
C THR A 653 -4.16 34.08 -47.19
N THR A 654 -4.51 33.88 -45.91
CA THR A 654 -4.95 32.57 -45.43
C THR A 654 -6.27 32.15 -46.07
N ILE A 655 -7.26 33.04 -46.15
CA ILE A 655 -8.56 32.73 -46.76
C ILE A 655 -8.40 32.49 -48.27
N ALA A 656 -7.61 33.31 -48.97
CA ALA A 656 -7.33 33.12 -50.38
C ALA A 656 -6.68 31.75 -50.67
N GLN A 657 -5.67 31.38 -49.87
CA GLN A 657 -5.01 30.07 -49.98
C GLN A 657 -5.96 28.92 -49.64
N ALA A 658 -6.79 29.08 -48.61
CA ALA A 658 -7.74 28.08 -48.18
C ALA A 658 -8.81 27.80 -49.25
N LEU A 659 -9.30 28.83 -49.94
CA LEU A 659 -10.33 28.72 -50.98
C LEU A 659 -9.79 28.28 -52.35
N THR A 660 -8.49 28.46 -52.63
CA THR A 660 -7.87 28.13 -53.93
C THR A 660 -8.17 26.70 -54.43
N PRO A 661 -8.10 25.64 -53.59
CA PRO A 661 -8.43 24.28 -54.01
C PRO A 661 -9.86 24.10 -54.52
N LEU A 662 -10.80 24.97 -54.12
CA LEU A 662 -12.18 24.87 -54.59
C LEU A 662 -12.31 25.21 -56.09
N LYS A 663 -11.38 25.98 -56.66
CA LYS A 663 -11.42 26.37 -58.09
C LYS A 663 -11.47 25.17 -59.04
N SER A 664 -10.74 24.08 -58.73
CA SER A 664 -10.76 22.88 -59.55
C SER A 664 -12.05 22.06 -59.39
N GLU A 665 -12.68 22.12 -58.22
CA GLU A 665 -13.87 21.33 -57.89
C GLU A 665 -15.14 21.90 -58.55
N ILE A 666 -15.26 23.23 -58.65
CA ILE A 666 -16.43 23.90 -59.25
C ILE A 666 -16.17 24.42 -60.66
N ALA A 667 -15.16 23.86 -61.36
CA ALA A 667 -14.70 24.36 -62.65
C ALA A 667 -15.80 24.40 -63.74
N GLU A 668 -16.77 23.49 -63.66
CA GLU A 668 -17.89 23.39 -64.61
C GLU A 668 -19.01 24.41 -64.37
N GLN A 669 -19.01 25.08 -63.21
CA GLN A 669 -20.01 26.07 -62.82
C GLN A 669 -19.47 27.49 -63.05
N ALA A 670 -19.49 27.95 -64.30
CA ALA A 670 -18.83 29.19 -64.72
C ALA A 670 -19.20 30.44 -63.88
N GLY A 671 -20.46 30.55 -63.43
CA GLY A 671 -20.91 31.63 -62.54
C GLY A 671 -20.25 31.57 -61.15
N LEU A 672 -20.31 30.40 -60.52
CA LEU A 672 -19.73 30.15 -59.19
C LEU A 672 -18.20 30.29 -59.21
N LEU A 673 -17.55 29.79 -60.26
CA LEU A 673 -16.10 29.89 -60.46
C LEU A 673 -15.64 31.35 -60.61
N ALA A 674 -16.40 32.19 -61.32
CA ALA A 674 -16.10 33.61 -61.47
C ALA A 674 -16.19 34.35 -60.12
N THR A 675 -17.24 34.10 -59.35
CA THR A 675 -17.42 34.69 -58.02
C THR A 675 -16.37 34.19 -57.02
N LEU A 676 -16.03 32.90 -57.02
CA LEU A 676 -14.95 32.33 -56.19
C LEU A 676 -13.59 32.94 -56.55
N THR A 677 -13.31 33.12 -57.84
CA THR A 677 -12.03 33.70 -58.30
C THR A 677 -11.90 35.15 -57.87
N GLY A 678 -12.96 35.95 -58.04
CA GLY A 678 -12.99 37.32 -57.53
C GLY A 678 -12.82 37.38 -56.00
N CYS A 679 -13.46 36.46 -55.27
CA CYS A 679 -13.33 36.36 -53.82
C CYS A 679 -11.87 36.11 -53.39
N ILE A 680 -11.20 35.13 -54.03
CA ILE A 680 -9.79 34.81 -53.77
C ILE A 680 -8.87 36.00 -54.08
N ASP A 681 -9.08 36.68 -55.20
CA ASP A 681 -8.26 37.82 -55.61
C ASP A 681 -8.46 39.02 -54.67
N ALA A 682 -9.69 39.26 -54.22
CA ALA A 682 -10.01 40.31 -53.24
C ALA A 682 -9.33 40.06 -51.88
N PHE A 683 -9.39 38.82 -51.36
CA PHE A 683 -8.71 38.44 -50.12
C PHE A 683 -7.18 38.48 -50.26
N ALA A 684 -6.62 38.00 -51.38
CA ALA A 684 -5.19 38.06 -51.65
C ALA A 684 -4.69 39.52 -51.77
N GLY A 685 -5.52 40.41 -52.34
CA GLY A 685 -5.27 41.84 -52.45
C GLY A 685 -5.55 42.65 -51.19
N GLN A 686 -5.87 42.01 -50.06
CA GLN A 686 -6.22 42.64 -48.78
C GLN A 686 -7.45 43.57 -48.84
N ALA A 687 -8.30 43.42 -49.87
CA ALA A 687 -9.59 44.08 -49.97
C ALA A 687 -10.66 43.28 -49.21
N LEU A 688 -10.52 43.23 -47.88
CA LEU A 688 -11.24 42.29 -47.01
C LEU A 688 -12.76 42.45 -47.07
N ASP A 689 -13.29 43.68 -47.04
CA ASP A 689 -14.73 43.94 -47.09
C ASP A 689 -15.32 43.44 -48.41
N HIS A 690 -14.64 43.73 -49.53
CA HIS A 690 -15.05 43.25 -50.86
C HIS A 690 -14.93 41.72 -50.98
N GLY A 691 -13.90 41.11 -50.36
CA GLY A 691 -13.77 39.66 -50.27
C GLY A 691 -14.94 39.02 -49.53
N VAL A 692 -15.41 39.63 -48.44
CA VAL A 692 -16.58 39.16 -47.69
C VAL A 692 -17.88 39.34 -48.48
N GLU A 693 -18.07 40.45 -49.20
CA GLU A 693 -19.21 40.62 -50.12
C GLU A 693 -19.27 39.52 -51.17
N LEU A 694 -18.14 39.20 -51.78
CA LEU A 694 -18.04 38.12 -52.76
C LEU A 694 -18.21 36.74 -52.13
N LEU A 695 -17.81 36.54 -50.87
CA LEU A 695 -18.07 35.30 -50.12
C LEU A 695 -19.57 35.13 -49.83
N VAL A 696 -20.30 36.20 -49.51
CA VAL A 696 -21.76 36.18 -49.36
C VAL A 696 -22.44 35.90 -50.70
N ALA A 697 -21.98 36.54 -51.78
CA ALA A 697 -22.48 36.28 -53.13
C ALA A 697 -22.22 34.83 -53.56
N LEU A 698 -21.08 34.25 -53.17
CA LEU A 698 -20.75 32.85 -53.41
C LEU A 698 -21.75 31.92 -52.73
N ILE A 699 -22.06 32.15 -51.44
CA ILE A 699 -23.07 31.36 -50.71
C ILE A 699 -24.44 31.43 -51.41
N GLY A 700 -24.85 32.63 -51.85
CA GLY A 700 -26.13 32.83 -52.54
C GLY A 700 -26.26 32.17 -53.92
N GLN A 701 -25.15 31.73 -54.52
CA GLN A 701 -25.12 30.99 -55.78
C GLN A 701 -25.07 29.46 -55.59
N LEU A 702 -24.87 28.98 -54.37
CA LEU A 702 -24.86 27.54 -54.08
C LEU A 702 -26.28 26.97 -54.19
N ASP A 703 -26.40 25.77 -54.74
CA ASP A 703 -27.65 25.04 -54.78
C ASP A 703 -27.92 24.36 -53.43
N PRO A 704 -29.02 24.70 -52.72
CA PRO A 704 -29.37 24.08 -51.44
C PRO A 704 -29.49 22.55 -51.51
N GLU A 705 -29.86 21.98 -52.67
CA GLU A 705 -30.03 20.52 -52.82
C GLU A 705 -28.69 19.76 -52.82
N THR A 706 -27.57 20.45 -53.08
CA THR A 706 -26.22 19.85 -53.07
C THR A 706 -25.61 19.68 -51.68
N LEU A 707 -26.24 20.29 -50.66
CA LEU A 707 -25.75 20.35 -49.28
C LEU A 707 -26.70 19.61 -48.34
N LYS A 708 -26.20 19.16 -47.18
CA LYS A 708 -27.11 18.66 -46.14
C LYS A 708 -27.95 19.81 -45.60
N PRO A 709 -29.20 19.56 -45.15
CA PRO A 709 -30.06 20.59 -44.59
C PRO A 709 -29.40 21.39 -43.45
N ALA A 710 -28.63 20.72 -42.59
CA ALA A 710 -27.91 21.37 -41.49
C ALA A 710 -26.75 22.26 -41.95
N GLU A 711 -26.04 21.87 -43.02
CA GLU A 711 -24.94 22.66 -43.59
C GLU A 711 -25.47 23.92 -44.28
N TRP A 712 -26.54 23.77 -45.07
CA TRP A 712 -27.22 24.88 -45.71
C TRP A 712 -27.73 25.90 -44.66
N LEU A 713 -28.38 25.43 -43.60
CA LEU A 713 -28.91 26.29 -42.55
C LEU A 713 -27.81 27.13 -41.88
N VAL A 714 -26.62 26.56 -41.64
CA VAL A 714 -25.48 27.30 -41.08
C VAL A 714 -24.95 28.32 -42.10
N LEU A 715 -24.74 27.93 -43.36
CA LEU A 715 -24.26 28.84 -44.41
C LEU A 715 -25.21 30.01 -44.65
N GLU A 716 -26.52 29.76 -44.69
CA GLU A 716 -27.55 30.78 -44.81
C GLU A 716 -27.48 31.77 -43.65
N LYS A 717 -27.44 31.31 -42.40
CA LYS A 717 -27.31 32.20 -41.24
C LYS A 717 -25.97 32.97 -41.26
N CYS A 718 -24.87 32.33 -41.64
CA CYS A 718 -23.57 32.99 -41.78
C CYS A 718 -23.59 34.10 -42.84
N SER A 719 -24.27 33.91 -43.97
CA SER A 719 -24.42 34.94 -45.01
C SER A 719 -25.05 36.23 -44.49
N ILE A 720 -26.01 36.11 -43.56
CA ILE A 720 -26.65 37.24 -42.89
C ILE A 720 -25.69 37.90 -41.89
N LEU A 721 -24.92 37.10 -41.14
CA LEU A 721 -24.00 37.57 -40.11
C LEU A 721 -22.75 38.27 -40.68
N LEU A 722 -22.34 37.92 -41.90
CA LEU A 722 -21.24 38.55 -42.64
C LEU A 722 -21.56 39.98 -43.10
N GLY A 723 -22.80 40.47 -42.98
CA GLY A 723 -23.18 41.86 -43.27
C GLY A 723 -22.68 42.91 -42.25
N LYS A 724 -21.78 42.52 -41.34
CA LYS A 724 -21.12 43.37 -40.32
C LYS A 724 -19.65 43.59 -40.71
N PRO A 725 -18.98 44.67 -40.24
CA PRO A 725 -17.58 44.93 -40.58
C PRO A 725 -16.65 43.74 -40.26
N VAL A 726 -15.69 43.47 -41.14
CA VAL A 726 -14.87 42.23 -41.16
C VAL A 726 -14.20 41.91 -39.81
N ASP A 727 -13.71 42.93 -39.10
CA ASP A 727 -13.07 42.78 -37.79
C ASP A 727 -13.99 42.17 -36.72
N SER A 728 -15.31 42.23 -36.94
CA SER A 728 -16.34 41.70 -36.04
C SER A 728 -16.94 40.36 -36.49
N ALA A 729 -16.46 39.80 -37.61
CA ALA A 729 -17.01 38.62 -38.27
C ALA A 729 -15.98 37.51 -38.56
N LEU A 730 -14.76 37.60 -38.01
CA LEU A 730 -13.67 36.65 -38.23
C LEU A 730 -14.06 35.20 -37.91
N GLU A 731 -14.87 34.97 -36.87
CA GLU A 731 -15.38 33.64 -36.50
C GLU A 731 -16.28 33.06 -37.59
N VAL A 732 -17.11 33.92 -38.21
CA VAL A 732 -18.08 33.55 -39.24
C VAL A 732 -17.34 33.22 -40.54
N ILE A 733 -16.34 34.02 -40.93
CA ILE A 733 -15.53 33.79 -42.13
C ILE A 733 -14.82 32.43 -42.04
N VAL A 734 -14.18 32.14 -40.89
CA VAL A 734 -13.50 30.87 -40.67
C VAL A 734 -14.47 29.69 -40.75
N LEU A 735 -15.66 29.82 -40.14
CA LEU A 735 -16.68 28.78 -40.18
C LEU A 735 -17.20 28.51 -41.60
N VAL A 736 -17.48 29.57 -42.37
CA VAL A 736 -17.95 29.46 -43.77
C VAL A 736 -16.90 28.77 -44.62
N VAL A 737 -15.65 29.19 -44.56
CA VAL A 737 -14.57 28.59 -45.35
C VAL A 737 -14.32 27.14 -44.95
N ASP A 738 -14.40 26.82 -43.66
CA ASP A 738 -14.29 25.44 -43.18
C ASP A 738 -15.41 24.55 -43.75
N LEU A 739 -16.65 25.03 -43.74
CA LEU A 739 -17.79 24.32 -44.31
C LEU A 739 -17.64 24.13 -45.82
N LEU A 740 -17.29 25.17 -46.58
CA LEU A 740 -17.09 25.08 -48.03
C LEU A 740 -16.00 24.07 -48.40
N LEU A 741 -14.92 24.00 -47.62
CA LEU A 741 -13.86 23.02 -47.84
C LEU A 741 -14.29 21.60 -47.48
N THR A 742 -15.13 21.45 -46.46
CA THR A 742 -15.67 20.14 -46.06
C THR A 742 -16.71 19.63 -47.07
N THR A 743 -17.46 20.53 -47.72
CA THR A 743 -18.50 20.18 -48.70
C THR A 743 -17.99 20.13 -50.15
N ARG A 744 -16.71 20.39 -50.40
CA ARG A 744 -16.12 20.53 -51.74
C ARG A 744 -16.43 19.40 -52.73
N SER A 745 -16.45 18.14 -52.28
CA SER A 745 -16.76 16.98 -53.16
C SER A 745 -18.21 16.99 -53.62
N ARG A 746 -19.12 17.41 -52.75
CA ARG A 746 -20.55 17.52 -53.07
C ARG A 746 -20.82 18.72 -53.96
N LEU A 747 -20.08 19.82 -53.77
CA LEU A 747 -20.12 20.98 -54.66
C LEU A 747 -19.64 20.65 -56.09
N ALA A 748 -18.74 19.67 -56.25
CA ALA A 748 -18.26 19.20 -57.54
C ALA A 748 -19.25 18.27 -58.28
N GLY A 749 -20.38 17.89 -57.65
CA GLY A 749 -21.33 16.93 -58.21
C GLY A 749 -20.80 15.49 -58.26
N SER A 750 -19.70 15.17 -57.55
CA SER A 750 -19.02 13.88 -57.66
C SER A 750 -19.57 12.77 -56.74
N ASP A 751 -20.56 13.06 -55.88
CA ASP A 751 -21.21 12.07 -55.01
C ASP A 751 -22.62 11.72 -55.54
N HIS A 752 -22.66 11.01 -56.67
CA HIS A 752 -23.77 10.09 -56.96
C HIS A 752 -23.36 8.68 -56.52
N HIS A 753 -23.58 8.35 -55.24
CA HIS A 753 -23.92 7.00 -54.77
C HIS A 753 -24.47 6.98 -53.35
#